data_AF-A0A6A4AGY7-F1
#
_entry.id   AF-A0A6A4AGY7-F1
#
_cell.length_a   1.000
_cell.length_b   1.000
_cell.length_c   1.000
_cell.angle_alpha   90.00
_cell.angle_beta   90.00
_cell.angle_gamma   90.00
#
_symmetry.space_group_name_H-M   'P 1'
#
loop_
_entity.id
_entity.type
_entity.pdbx_description
1 polymer ?
#
loop_
_entity_poly.entity_id
_entity_poly.type
_entity_poly.pdbx_seq_one_letter_code
_entity_poly.pdbx_strand_id
1 'polypeptide(L)'
;MAVTPQSPASSRVTTATNGYEPLSVNVNRPSERAGGLRFAQDAEKRKPTDEEDELPKPVEIVPWRMRERMKTMDVALVLCLNIGTDPPDVEKSAPCARKECWVDPFSMPAKKAIETIGNTLQSQYERWQPRARYKQSLDPTVEKIRELCVNRRRLAKHDRVLFHYNGHGVPRPTQNGEVWVFNKSYTQYIPLLVYDLQSWVGTPSIYVFDCSAAGVLLSHFSTPPTTPAQSNGRNASPSANEAIVLAACGADELLSMNPELCADNAYSAAGNLMPPEQKVMAAFIISVICNDYLPGQKSCLPQYLHKICVNLLQDPDEEVPRMLGAKLRDERPERGNMVRHPETHMQMPATTGKGMRSAVSVGNFRQYQEKFQQGPGTVPSGVGDSHAMPPAAPASTVGDYPVHVPPSMEKYGRHEDFPPSLVSTCYERHKTHFSDPILEPLREDEDPLSEKVPRSHLRCRGPLQEEVKNFSLNLRQRAVLNNDAEMTSLLLFHPYETMLLVADEKDQISLYNFEETETKVLSFGNKNPPGSRLTSLNWINEAEESLLTCGSDDGVIKIYHGLHSPHPSIDSPKLLSAFVAVPDLVPGTRGSGLVMNWQQQAGAMYAGGNSSMLRGWDLRQEKCTVALPTQTDSCITSMASDESIPGMVVAGFGDGTLRIFDSRSRPDYSVKTIMREHASWVVQTHIYAGRNELLTGSVTGELKFWDLRYPKNSVKSLEAHRSPMTALAVHDYAPIFASGSHNQFIKVFRSDGEQLALIRYHEGFLGERIGPVSCLAFHPRRLFLAAGATDSVVAVYSSDN
;
A
#
# COMPACT_ATOMS: atom_id res chain seq x y z
N MET A 1 6.60 -68.12 -30.17
CA MET A 1 7.21 -69.21 -29.39
C MET A 1 8.27 -68.56 -28.51
N ALA A 2 8.29 -68.62 -27.18
CA ALA A 2 7.47 -69.31 -26.21
C ALA A 2 7.44 -68.46 -24.91
N VAL A 3 6.28 -68.46 -24.27
CA VAL A 3 6.01 -68.22 -22.85
C VAL A 3 6.30 -69.57 -22.16
N THR A 4 7.06 -69.70 -21.05
CA THR A 4 6.74 -69.67 -19.59
C THR A 4 7.93 -70.41 -18.86
N PRO A 5 8.00 -70.61 -17.51
CA PRO A 5 7.93 -69.66 -16.37
C PRO A 5 8.82 -70.05 -15.13
N GLN A 6 8.68 -69.26 -14.06
CA GLN A 6 8.69 -69.61 -12.61
C GLN A 6 9.97 -70.05 -11.86
N SER A 7 10.23 -69.34 -10.76
CA SER A 7 10.62 -69.94 -9.46
C SER A 7 10.03 -69.14 -8.28
N PRO A 8 9.53 -69.77 -7.19
CA PRO A 8 8.82 -69.12 -6.10
C PRO A 8 9.63 -68.91 -4.80
N ALA A 9 9.19 -67.89 -4.06
CA ALA A 9 9.11 -67.66 -2.60
C ALA A 9 10.00 -68.40 -1.58
N SER A 10 10.56 -67.62 -0.65
CA SER A 10 10.70 -68.00 0.76
C SER A 10 10.39 -66.83 1.70
N SER A 11 9.43 -67.07 2.60
CA SER A 11 8.97 -66.20 3.69
C SER A 11 9.98 -66.08 4.84
N ARG A 12 10.11 -64.89 5.46
CA ARG A 12 10.50 -64.80 6.88
C ARG A 12 9.91 -63.59 7.59
N VAL A 13 9.39 -63.92 8.77
CA VAL A 13 8.63 -63.14 9.74
C VAL A 13 9.50 -62.08 10.41
N THR A 14 8.97 -60.87 10.53
CA THR A 14 9.49 -59.75 11.31
C THR A 14 9.15 -59.92 12.80
N THR A 15 10.17 -59.84 13.65
CA THR A 15 10.02 -59.57 15.10
C THR A 15 10.89 -58.38 15.47
N ALA A 16 10.32 -57.52 16.29
CA ALA A 16 10.78 -56.17 16.59
C ALA A 16 11.92 -56.13 17.62
N THR A 17 12.84 -55.18 17.45
CA THR A 17 13.62 -54.58 18.54
C THR A 17 13.84 -53.11 18.25
N ASN A 18 13.50 -52.28 19.25
CA ASN A 18 13.52 -50.83 19.27
C ASN A 18 14.90 -50.22 18.97
N GLY A 19 14.92 -49.22 18.09
CA GLY A 19 16.02 -48.27 17.92
C GLY A 19 15.42 -46.92 17.56
N TYR A 20 15.45 -45.98 18.51
CA TYR A 20 15.14 -44.57 18.27
C TYR A 20 16.31 -43.96 17.48
N GLU A 21 16.08 -43.65 16.20
CA GLU A 21 16.90 -42.70 15.45
C GLU A 21 16.25 -41.30 15.50
N PRO A 22 17.04 -40.23 15.70
CA PRO A 22 16.52 -38.87 15.71
C PRO A 22 16.18 -38.44 14.29
N LEU A 23 14.92 -38.04 14.08
CA LEU A 23 14.45 -37.45 12.83
C LEU A 23 15.28 -36.19 12.51
N SER A 24 16.10 -36.29 11.47
CA SER A 24 16.74 -35.16 10.81
C SER A 24 15.65 -34.22 10.28
N VAL A 25 15.54 -33.05 10.89
CA VAL A 25 14.66 -31.97 10.43
C VAL A 25 15.14 -31.53 9.05
N ASN A 26 14.23 -31.57 8.08
CA ASN A 26 14.47 -31.21 6.70
C ASN A 26 14.58 -29.66 6.60
N VAL A 27 15.79 -29.13 6.43
CA VAL A 27 16.14 -27.69 6.49
C VAL A 27 15.84 -26.91 5.20
N ASN A 28 15.12 -27.49 4.22
CA ASN A 28 14.86 -26.83 2.93
C ASN A 28 13.39 -26.44 2.75
N ARG A 29 12.86 -25.60 3.65
CA ARG A 29 11.78 -24.66 3.29
C ARG A 29 12.39 -23.25 3.29
N PRO A 30 12.12 -22.41 2.28
CA PRO A 30 12.47 -20.99 2.37
C PRO A 30 11.78 -20.45 3.62
N SER A 31 12.55 -19.85 4.53
CA SER A 31 11.97 -19.13 5.65
C SER A 31 11.07 -18.05 5.08
N GLU A 32 9.75 -18.19 5.22
CA GLU A 32 8.83 -17.06 5.18
C GLU A 32 9.48 -15.95 6.00
N ARG A 33 9.77 -14.80 5.36
CA ARG A 33 10.54 -13.67 5.92
C ARG A 33 10.26 -13.50 7.43
N ALA A 34 11.15 -14.02 8.26
CA ALA A 34 11.07 -13.87 9.70
C ALA A 34 11.45 -12.42 10.03
N GLY A 35 10.46 -11.53 10.15
CA GLY A 35 10.68 -10.20 10.75
C GLY A 35 10.05 -9.00 10.05
N GLY A 36 9.35 -9.14 8.93
CA GLY A 36 8.63 -8.00 8.37
C GLY A 36 7.36 -7.70 9.16
N LEU A 37 7.38 -6.71 10.06
CA LEU A 37 6.14 -6.09 10.53
C LEU A 37 5.32 -5.69 9.28
N ARG A 38 4.03 -6.03 9.23
CA ARG A 38 3.15 -5.68 8.09
C ARG A 38 3.24 -4.18 7.74
N PHE A 39 3.42 -3.32 8.74
CA PHE A 39 3.59 -1.88 8.57
C PHE A 39 4.97 -1.45 8.06
N ALA A 40 6.01 -2.27 8.23
CA ALA A 40 7.32 -2.04 7.62
C ALA A 40 7.26 -2.35 6.11
N GLN A 41 6.58 -3.44 5.73
CA GLN A 41 6.33 -3.76 4.31
C GLN A 41 5.37 -2.74 3.65
N ASP A 42 4.34 -2.27 4.39
CA ASP A 42 3.48 -1.19 3.94
C ASP A 42 4.19 0.17 3.93
N ALA A 43 5.27 0.36 4.72
CA ALA A 43 6.11 1.55 4.68
C ALA A 43 7.09 1.50 3.49
N GLU A 44 7.64 0.34 3.14
CA GLU A 44 8.41 0.16 1.90
C GLU A 44 7.55 0.37 0.64
N LYS A 45 6.28 -0.04 0.67
CA LYS A 45 5.31 0.25 -0.42
C LYS A 45 4.88 1.71 -0.48
N ARG A 46 5.05 2.48 0.60
CA ARG A 46 4.93 3.95 0.56
C ARG A 46 6.18 4.51 -0.10
N LYS A 47 6.15 4.57 -1.44
CA LYS A 47 7.16 5.35 -2.16
C LYS A 47 7.17 6.77 -1.58
N PRO A 48 8.34 7.35 -1.28
CA PRO A 48 8.48 8.75 -0.93
C PRO A 48 8.32 9.56 -2.22
N THR A 49 7.08 9.74 -2.66
CA THR A 49 6.73 10.74 -3.66
C THR A 49 5.75 11.68 -2.99
N ASP A 50 6.30 12.72 -2.35
CA ASP A 50 5.82 14.08 -2.04
C ASP A 50 4.32 14.47 -2.07
N GLU A 51 3.36 13.55 -2.07
CA GLU A 51 1.94 13.83 -2.29
C GLU A 51 1.03 13.15 -1.24
N GLU A 52 1.48 12.97 0.01
CA GLU A 52 0.68 12.26 1.04
C GLU A 52 -0.28 13.14 1.86
N ASP A 53 -0.26 14.48 1.72
CA ASP A 53 -1.27 15.39 2.32
C ASP A 53 -2.08 16.20 1.30
N GLU A 54 -1.77 16.10 0.00
CA GLU A 54 -2.68 16.58 -1.04
C GLU A 54 -3.68 15.46 -1.35
N LEU A 55 -4.98 15.78 -1.24
CA LEU A 55 -6.04 14.99 -1.87
C LEU A 55 -5.56 14.58 -3.27
N PRO A 56 -5.64 13.29 -3.66
CA PRO A 56 -5.12 12.84 -4.95
C PRO A 56 -5.64 13.76 -6.04
N LYS A 57 -4.72 14.39 -6.80
CA LYS A 57 -5.08 15.34 -7.85
C LYS A 57 -6.19 14.71 -8.69
N PRO A 58 -7.34 15.40 -8.88
CA PRO A 58 -8.46 14.79 -9.56
C PRO A 58 -8.00 14.35 -10.94
N VAL A 59 -8.00 13.04 -11.16
CA VAL A 59 -7.63 12.42 -12.43
C VAL A 59 -8.43 13.13 -13.52
N GLU A 60 -7.74 13.68 -14.51
CA GLU A 60 -8.38 14.36 -15.64
C GLU A 60 -9.27 13.33 -16.37
N ILE A 61 -10.58 13.42 -16.16
CA ILE A 61 -11.53 12.46 -16.71
C ILE A 61 -11.66 12.75 -18.20
N VAL A 62 -10.93 12.01 -19.03
CA VAL A 62 -11.13 12.01 -20.47
C VAL A 62 -12.50 11.37 -20.76
N PRO A 63 -13.47 12.11 -21.35
CA PRO A 63 -14.79 11.57 -21.63
C PRO A 63 -14.72 10.56 -22.78
N TRP A 64 -14.67 9.27 -22.45
CA TRP A 64 -14.70 8.16 -23.42
C TRP A 64 -16.09 7.93 -24.04
N ARG A 65 -17.14 8.49 -23.46
CA ARG A 65 -18.51 8.34 -23.95
C ARG A 65 -18.77 9.29 -25.12
N MET A 66 -18.88 8.72 -26.33
CA MET A 66 -19.46 9.42 -27.47
C MET A 66 -20.93 9.77 -27.17
N ARG A 67 -21.23 11.05 -26.97
CA ARG A 67 -22.59 11.54 -26.63
C ARG A 67 -23.58 11.41 -27.79
N GLU A 68 -23.09 11.45 -29.03
CA GLU A 68 -23.92 11.39 -30.23
C GLU A 68 -23.65 10.12 -31.03
N ARG A 69 -24.68 9.28 -31.20
CA ARG A 69 -24.61 8.07 -32.03
C ARG A 69 -25.07 8.39 -33.44
N MET A 70 -24.17 8.93 -34.26
CA MET A 70 -24.43 9.21 -35.68
C MET A 70 -24.76 7.91 -36.44
N LYS A 71 -25.71 7.96 -37.37
CA LYS A 71 -26.09 6.82 -38.21
C LYS A 71 -25.84 7.14 -39.68
N THR A 72 -25.46 6.12 -40.45
CA THR A 72 -25.34 6.21 -41.91
C THR A 72 -26.48 5.41 -42.51
N MET A 73 -27.57 6.08 -42.89
CA MET A 73 -28.81 5.44 -43.33
C MET A 73 -29.08 5.58 -44.83
N ASP A 74 -28.28 6.37 -45.55
CA ASP A 74 -28.41 6.60 -46.99
C ASP A 74 -27.06 6.38 -47.67
N VAL A 75 -27.07 5.55 -48.72
CA VAL A 75 -25.86 5.13 -49.44
C VAL A 75 -26.06 5.31 -50.94
N ALA A 76 -25.14 6.03 -51.57
CA ALA A 76 -25.02 6.20 -53.03
C ALA A 76 -23.84 5.36 -53.54
N LEU A 77 -24.11 4.41 -54.44
CA LEU A 77 -23.09 3.58 -55.09
C LEU A 77 -22.96 4.03 -56.54
N VAL A 78 -21.82 4.62 -56.90
CA VAL A 78 -21.49 5.08 -58.24
C VAL A 78 -20.39 4.19 -58.80
N LEU A 79 -20.69 3.50 -59.90
CA LEU A 79 -19.78 2.58 -60.57
C LEU A 79 -19.48 3.11 -61.98
N CYS A 80 -18.21 3.42 -62.26
CA CYS A 80 -17.72 3.87 -63.57
C CYS A 80 -16.71 2.84 -64.09
N LEU A 81 -17.21 1.80 -64.77
CA LEU A 81 -16.45 0.59 -65.12
C LEU A 81 -16.26 0.36 -66.62
N ASN A 82 -17.19 0.84 -67.48
CA ASN A 82 -17.14 0.69 -68.95
C ASN A 82 -16.57 -0.66 -69.43
N ILE A 83 -17.20 -1.75 -68.98
CA ILE A 83 -16.67 -3.10 -69.10
C ILE A 83 -16.33 -3.45 -70.55
N GLY A 84 -15.05 -3.76 -70.80
CA GLY A 84 -14.53 -4.14 -72.11
C GLY A 84 -13.75 -3.04 -72.84
N THR A 85 -13.71 -1.81 -72.30
CA THR A 85 -12.88 -0.72 -72.83
C THR A 85 -12.01 -0.17 -71.71
N ASP A 86 -10.70 -0.37 -71.80
CA ASP A 86 -9.77 0.13 -70.80
C ASP A 86 -9.52 1.65 -70.99
N PRO A 87 -9.37 2.42 -69.89
CA PRO A 87 -9.05 3.84 -69.99
C PRO A 87 -7.61 4.05 -70.50
N PRO A 88 -7.32 5.19 -71.14
CA PRO A 88 -6.07 5.43 -71.88
C PRO A 88 -4.81 5.49 -71.00
N ASP A 89 -4.95 5.52 -69.68
CA ASP A 89 -3.89 5.75 -68.70
C ASP A 89 -3.56 4.52 -67.84
N VAL A 90 -4.18 3.36 -68.12
CA VAL A 90 -3.95 2.10 -67.40
C VAL A 90 -3.47 1.02 -68.37
N GLU A 91 -2.16 0.74 -68.34
CA GLU A 91 -1.58 -0.41 -69.05
C GLU A 91 -1.68 -1.69 -68.18
N LYS A 92 -2.58 -2.61 -68.53
CA LYS A 92 -2.77 -3.87 -67.79
C LYS A 92 -1.76 -4.92 -68.24
N SER A 93 -1.00 -5.50 -67.30
CA SER A 93 -0.16 -6.67 -67.55
C SER A 93 -1.00 -7.96 -67.66
N ALA A 94 -0.53 -8.97 -68.39
CA ALA A 94 -1.17 -10.30 -68.43
C ALA A 94 -0.31 -11.30 -67.64
N PRO A 95 -0.80 -11.93 -66.55
CA PRO A 95 -2.14 -11.82 -65.95
C PRO A 95 -2.31 -10.61 -65.00
N CYS A 96 -3.53 -10.06 -64.93
CA CYS A 96 -3.91 -8.99 -64.00
C CYS A 96 -5.10 -9.42 -63.12
N ALA A 97 -5.26 -8.77 -61.96
CA ALA A 97 -6.47 -8.86 -61.16
C ALA A 97 -7.67 -8.35 -61.97
N ARG A 98 -8.61 -9.25 -62.29
CA ARG A 98 -9.78 -8.96 -63.17
C ARG A 98 -11.12 -9.00 -62.45
N LYS A 99 -11.18 -9.52 -61.22
CA LYS A 99 -12.45 -9.67 -60.50
C LYS A 99 -12.83 -8.35 -59.84
N GLU A 100 -14.03 -7.86 -60.14
CA GLU A 100 -14.64 -6.71 -59.50
C GLU A 100 -15.70 -7.20 -58.52
N CYS A 101 -15.60 -6.82 -57.25
CA CYS A 101 -16.52 -7.27 -56.20
C CYS A 101 -16.70 -8.80 -56.15
N TRP A 102 -15.63 -9.57 -56.40
CA TRP A 102 -15.61 -11.04 -56.49
C TRP A 102 -16.31 -11.64 -57.73
N VAL A 103 -16.73 -10.81 -58.69
CA VAL A 103 -17.34 -11.21 -59.96
C VAL A 103 -16.35 -11.02 -61.10
N ASP A 104 -16.22 -11.99 -62.00
CA ASP A 104 -15.45 -11.82 -63.23
C ASP A 104 -16.31 -11.09 -64.29
N PRO A 105 -15.98 -9.83 -64.65
CA PRO A 105 -16.77 -9.03 -65.58
C PRO A 105 -16.77 -9.58 -67.01
N PHE A 106 -15.79 -10.40 -67.39
CA PHE A 106 -15.68 -10.99 -68.72
C PHE A 106 -16.38 -12.34 -68.84
N SER A 107 -16.85 -12.92 -67.72
CA SER A 107 -17.59 -14.18 -67.70
C SER A 107 -19.03 -14.05 -68.27
N MET A 108 -19.51 -12.84 -68.49
CA MET A 108 -20.86 -12.55 -68.98
C MET A 108 -20.89 -11.27 -69.84
N PRO A 109 -21.97 -10.99 -70.60
CA PRO A 109 -22.07 -9.76 -71.38
C PRO A 109 -21.96 -8.50 -70.51
N ALA A 110 -21.25 -7.48 -70.99
CA ALA A 110 -20.90 -6.26 -70.24
C ALA A 110 -22.07 -5.62 -69.47
N LYS A 111 -23.25 -5.52 -70.10
CA LYS A 111 -24.45 -4.96 -69.48
C LYS A 111 -24.96 -5.79 -68.29
N LYS A 112 -24.86 -7.11 -68.36
CA LYS A 112 -25.24 -8.02 -67.26
C LYS A 112 -24.15 -8.06 -66.18
N ALA A 113 -22.90 -7.94 -66.58
CA ALA A 113 -21.75 -7.89 -65.67
C ALA A 113 -21.84 -6.70 -64.72
N ILE A 114 -22.08 -5.49 -65.23
CA ILE A 114 -22.16 -4.28 -64.39
C ILE A 114 -23.35 -4.30 -63.42
N GLU A 115 -24.49 -4.85 -63.83
CA GLU A 115 -25.65 -5.05 -62.95
C GLU A 115 -25.35 -6.06 -61.84
N THR A 116 -24.65 -7.15 -62.17
CA THR A 116 -24.26 -8.19 -61.21
C THR A 116 -23.24 -7.66 -60.20
N ILE A 117 -22.27 -6.85 -60.66
CA ILE A 117 -21.28 -6.18 -59.80
C ILE A 117 -21.97 -5.19 -58.87
N GLY A 118 -22.88 -4.36 -59.38
CA GLY A 118 -23.65 -3.40 -58.57
C GLY A 118 -24.46 -4.08 -57.46
N ASN A 119 -25.18 -5.16 -57.78
CA ASN A 119 -25.94 -5.92 -56.80
C ASN A 119 -25.02 -6.57 -55.76
N THR A 120 -23.88 -7.11 -56.18
CA THR A 120 -22.93 -7.77 -55.27
C THR A 120 -22.29 -6.75 -54.32
N LEU A 121 -21.91 -5.57 -54.81
CA LEU A 121 -21.40 -4.47 -53.99
C LEU A 121 -22.45 -3.97 -52.99
N GLN A 122 -23.71 -3.82 -53.43
CA GLN A 122 -24.80 -3.45 -52.54
C GLN A 122 -24.97 -4.49 -51.42
N SER A 123 -25.00 -5.79 -51.75
CA SER A 123 -25.08 -6.86 -50.74
C SER A 123 -23.89 -6.88 -49.79
N GLN A 124 -22.69 -6.51 -50.24
CA GLN A 124 -21.52 -6.37 -49.34
C GLN A 124 -21.73 -5.25 -48.32
N TYR A 125 -22.21 -4.09 -48.75
CA TYR A 125 -22.53 -3.00 -47.83
C TYR A 125 -23.72 -3.31 -46.92
N GLU A 126 -24.74 -4.03 -47.40
CA GLU A 126 -25.90 -4.46 -46.61
C GLU A 126 -25.52 -5.39 -45.46
N ARG A 127 -24.44 -6.18 -45.59
CA ARG A 127 -23.89 -6.97 -44.47
C ARG A 127 -23.44 -6.07 -43.31
N TRP A 128 -22.90 -4.90 -43.61
CA TRP A 128 -22.44 -3.93 -42.61
C TRP A 128 -23.57 -3.03 -42.09
N GLN A 129 -24.51 -2.63 -42.95
CA GLN A 129 -25.64 -1.78 -42.58
C GLN A 129 -26.96 -2.19 -43.29
N PRO A 130 -27.65 -3.23 -42.81
CA PRO A 130 -28.80 -3.80 -43.51
C PRO A 130 -30.02 -2.87 -43.55
N ARG A 131 -30.08 -1.86 -42.67
CA ARG A 131 -31.22 -0.94 -42.55
C ARG A 131 -31.07 0.31 -43.42
N ALA A 132 -29.94 0.51 -44.09
CA ALA A 132 -29.71 1.67 -44.95
C ALA A 132 -30.46 1.57 -46.28
N ARG A 133 -30.70 2.74 -46.88
CA ARG A 133 -31.30 2.89 -48.21
C ARG A 133 -30.20 3.00 -49.25
N TYR A 134 -30.02 1.93 -50.00
CA TYR A 134 -29.05 1.86 -51.09
C TYR A 134 -29.62 2.34 -52.40
N LYS A 135 -28.81 3.08 -53.17
CA LYS A 135 -29.14 3.44 -54.54
C LYS A 135 -27.90 3.38 -55.42
N GLN A 136 -27.93 2.49 -56.40
CA GLN A 136 -26.86 2.33 -57.38
C GLN A 136 -27.05 3.20 -58.62
N SER A 137 -25.94 3.61 -59.21
CA SER A 137 -25.85 4.34 -60.47
C SER A 137 -24.68 3.78 -61.28
N LEU A 138 -25.01 3.04 -62.35
CA LEU A 138 -24.08 2.28 -63.18
C LEU A 138 -23.74 3.11 -64.43
N ASP A 139 -22.44 3.32 -64.69
CA ASP A 139 -21.87 4.19 -65.72
C ASP A 139 -22.68 5.50 -65.95
N PRO A 140 -22.81 6.36 -64.91
CA PRO A 140 -23.68 7.52 -64.99
C PRO A 140 -23.09 8.77 -65.66
N THR A 141 -23.98 9.69 -66.03
CA THR A 141 -23.63 11.07 -66.37
C THR A 141 -23.59 11.96 -65.13
N VAL A 142 -22.98 13.15 -65.26
CA VAL A 142 -22.88 14.16 -64.20
C VAL A 142 -24.26 14.51 -63.62
N GLU A 143 -25.27 14.70 -64.48
CA GLU A 143 -26.63 15.04 -64.04
C GLU A 143 -27.23 13.92 -63.17
N LYS A 144 -26.92 12.65 -63.49
CA LYS A 144 -27.46 11.52 -62.75
C LYS A 144 -26.85 11.39 -61.36
N ILE A 145 -25.56 11.67 -61.23
CA ILE A 145 -24.87 11.74 -59.94
C ILE A 145 -25.43 12.88 -59.10
N ARG A 146 -25.64 14.06 -59.70
CA ARG A 146 -26.25 15.21 -59.02
C ARG A 146 -27.63 14.88 -58.45
N GLU A 147 -28.51 14.31 -59.27
CA GLU A 147 -29.84 13.87 -58.82
C GLU A 147 -29.75 12.86 -57.66
N LEU A 148 -28.82 11.90 -57.75
CA LEU A 148 -28.61 10.88 -56.74
C LEU A 148 -28.20 11.49 -55.39
N CYS A 149 -27.13 12.29 -55.39
CA CYS A 149 -26.56 12.89 -54.19
C CYS A 149 -27.54 13.83 -53.50
N VAL A 150 -28.19 14.73 -54.25
CA VAL A 150 -29.19 15.67 -53.70
C VAL A 150 -30.38 14.91 -53.11
N ASN A 151 -30.84 13.85 -53.78
CA ASN A 151 -31.93 13.02 -53.27
C ASN A 151 -31.55 12.30 -51.97
N ARG A 152 -30.34 11.71 -51.89
CA ARG A 152 -29.84 11.03 -50.68
C ARG A 152 -29.68 11.99 -49.50
N ARG A 153 -29.08 13.16 -49.71
CA ARG A 153 -28.98 14.20 -48.67
C ARG A 153 -30.36 14.64 -48.17
N ARG A 154 -31.33 14.85 -49.08
CA ARG A 154 -32.71 15.21 -48.69
C ARG A 154 -33.36 14.16 -47.78
N LEU A 155 -33.07 12.87 -47.97
CA LEU A 155 -33.60 11.78 -47.16
C LEU A 155 -32.87 11.62 -45.82
N ALA A 156 -31.55 11.81 -45.80
CA ALA A 156 -30.73 11.66 -44.61
C ALA A 156 -30.93 12.80 -43.59
N LYS A 157 -31.33 14.00 -44.05
CA LYS A 157 -31.43 15.21 -43.21
C LYS A 157 -30.08 15.50 -42.52
N HIS A 158 -29.99 15.20 -41.22
CA HIS A 158 -28.82 15.39 -40.37
C HIS A 158 -27.99 14.11 -40.18
N ASP A 159 -28.47 12.97 -40.66
CA ASP A 159 -27.72 11.71 -40.65
C ASP A 159 -26.62 11.71 -41.72
N ARG A 160 -25.68 10.78 -41.58
CA ARG A 160 -24.54 10.66 -42.48
C ARG A 160 -24.95 10.02 -43.80
N VAL A 161 -24.45 10.58 -44.90
CA VAL A 161 -24.61 10.01 -46.26
C VAL A 161 -23.29 9.38 -46.69
N LEU A 162 -23.32 8.14 -47.18
CA LEU A 162 -22.15 7.50 -47.79
C LEU A 162 -22.21 7.62 -49.31
N PHE A 163 -21.14 8.10 -49.91
CA PHE A 163 -20.92 8.16 -51.34
C PHE A 163 -19.73 7.25 -51.70
N HIS A 164 -20.00 6.17 -52.41
CA HIS A 164 -18.99 5.27 -52.94
C HIS A 164 -18.83 5.51 -54.43
N TYR A 165 -17.60 5.74 -54.87
CA TYR A 165 -17.22 5.91 -56.26
C TYR A 165 -16.15 4.88 -56.62
N ASN A 166 -16.45 4.06 -57.61
CA ASN A 166 -15.47 3.19 -58.26
C ASN A 166 -15.17 3.73 -59.67
N GLY A 167 -13.90 4.02 -59.92
CA GLY A 167 -13.41 4.66 -61.14
C GLY A 167 -12.47 3.79 -61.98
N HIS A 168 -12.61 2.45 -61.99
CA HIS A 168 -11.68 1.57 -62.70
C HIS A 168 -11.79 1.62 -64.25
N GLY A 169 -12.92 2.09 -64.78
CA GLY A 169 -13.17 2.21 -66.22
C GLY A 169 -13.01 3.60 -66.79
N VAL A 170 -12.41 4.53 -66.03
CA VAL A 170 -12.21 5.94 -66.40
C VAL A 170 -10.79 6.37 -66.06
N PRO A 171 -10.29 7.48 -66.61
CA PRO A 171 -8.96 7.98 -66.27
C PRO A 171 -8.79 8.30 -64.80
N ARG A 172 -7.54 8.35 -64.35
CA ARG A 172 -7.15 8.76 -63.00
C ARG A 172 -7.62 10.18 -62.68
N PRO A 173 -7.93 10.47 -61.40
CA PRO A 173 -8.31 11.81 -60.99
C PRO A 173 -7.21 12.85 -61.26
N THR A 174 -7.61 14.08 -61.58
CA THR A 174 -6.67 15.16 -61.91
C THR A 174 -6.20 15.90 -60.66
N GLN A 175 -5.03 16.57 -60.75
CA GLN A 175 -4.53 17.44 -59.68
C GLN A 175 -5.48 18.60 -59.35
N ASN A 176 -6.38 18.96 -60.27
CA ASN A 176 -7.39 20.00 -60.09
C ASN A 176 -8.60 19.52 -59.26
N GLY A 177 -8.63 18.26 -58.82
CA GLY A 177 -9.71 17.72 -57.99
C GLY A 177 -10.93 17.27 -58.81
N GLU A 178 -10.68 16.72 -60.00
CA GLU A 178 -11.72 16.20 -60.89
C GLU A 178 -11.72 14.67 -60.88
N VAL A 179 -12.90 14.08 -60.74
CA VAL A 179 -13.17 12.67 -61.01
C VAL A 179 -13.86 12.53 -62.35
N TRP A 180 -13.71 11.38 -63.02
CA TRP A 180 -14.21 11.20 -64.38
C TRP A 180 -15.50 10.37 -64.42
N VAL A 181 -16.43 10.77 -65.29
CA VAL A 181 -17.71 10.08 -65.53
C VAL A 181 -18.01 10.05 -67.03
N PHE A 182 -19.14 9.46 -67.46
CA PHE A 182 -19.45 9.29 -68.87
C PHE A 182 -20.42 10.35 -69.41
N ASN A 183 -20.34 10.60 -70.73
CA ASN A 183 -21.43 11.25 -71.45
C ASN A 183 -22.54 10.24 -71.81
N LYS A 184 -23.70 10.72 -72.29
CA LYS A 184 -24.86 9.87 -72.63
C LYS A 184 -24.57 8.82 -73.72
N SER A 185 -23.59 9.07 -74.58
CA SER A 185 -23.22 8.21 -75.69
C SER A 185 -22.01 7.29 -75.39
N TYR A 186 -21.44 7.35 -74.19
CA TYR A 186 -20.23 6.62 -73.79
C TYR A 186 -19.02 6.84 -74.73
N THR A 187 -18.95 8.02 -75.35
CA THR A 187 -17.88 8.38 -76.30
C THR A 187 -16.79 9.26 -75.68
N GLN A 188 -17.08 9.94 -74.58
CA GLN A 188 -16.17 10.88 -73.92
C GLN A 188 -16.26 10.75 -72.40
N TYR A 189 -15.12 10.95 -71.75
CA TYR A 189 -15.02 11.13 -70.30
C TYR A 189 -15.28 12.59 -69.97
N ILE A 190 -16.18 12.84 -69.02
CA ILE A 190 -16.59 14.16 -68.56
C ILE A 190 -16.00 14.38 -67.16
N PRO A 191 -15.26 15.48 -66.93
CA PRO A 191 -14.73 15.79 -65.60
C PRO A 191 -15.85 16.27 -64.67
N LEU A 192 -15.82 15.80 -63.43
CA LEU A 192 -16.70 16.20 -62.33
C LEU A 192 -15.85 16.70 -61.16
N LEU A 193 -16.04 17.96 -60.78
CA LEU A 193 -15.31 18.57 -59.66
C LEU A 193 -15.77 17.97 -58.32
N VAL A 194 -14.81 17.60 -57.47
CA VAL A 194 -15.08 17.16 -56.09
C VAL A 194 -15.83 18.22 -55.29
N TYR A 195 -15.59 19.49 -55.56
CA TYR A 195 -16.30 20.59 -54.89
C TYR A 195 -17.81 20.55 -55.14
N ASP A 196 -18.23 20.27 -56.38
CA ASP A 196 -19.64 20.12 -56.71
C ASP A 196 -20.23 18.88 -56.02
N LEU A 197 -19.46 17.80 -55.94
CA LEU A 197 -19.84 16.59 -55.21
C LEU A 197 -20.07 16.87 -53.72
N GLN A 198 -19.17 17.61 -53.08
CA GLN A 198 -19.29 18.04 -51.67
C GLN A 198 -20.57 18.87 -51.46
N SER A 199 -20.86 19.80 -52.38
CA SER A 199 -22.09 20.60 -52.36
C SER A 199 -23.35 19.75 -52.44
N TRP A 200 -23.36 18.70 -53.27
CA TRP A 200 -24.55 17.86 -53.47
C TRP A 200 -24.75 16.82 -52.36
N VAL A 201 -23.67 16.24 -51.85
CA VAL A 201 -23.72 15.22 -50.79
C VAL A 201 -23.89 15.85 -49.42
N GLY A 202 -23.39 17.07 -49.17
CA GLY A 202 -23.54 17.81 -47.92
C GLY A 202 -22.84 17.16 -46.71
N THR A 203 -22.95 17.79 -45.54
CA THR A 203 -22.40 17.31 -44.26
C THR A 203 -23.50 16.83 -43.30
N PRO A 204 -23.26 15.80 -42.47
CA PRO A 204 -22.07 14.95 -42.39
C PRO A 204 -22.02 13.86 -43.48
N SER A 205 -20.85 13.49 -43.99
CA SER A 205 -20.73 12.53 -45.11
C SER A 205 -19.50 11.62 -45.05
N ILE A 206 -19.57 10.47 -45.75
CA ILE A 206 -18.43 9.57 -46.02
C ILE A 206 -18.24 9.47 -47.53
N TYR A 207 -17.01 9.58 -47.99
CA TYR A 207 -16.62 9.34 -49.37
C TYR A 207 -15.69 8.13 -49.42
N VAL A 208 -15.92 7.23 -50.36
CA VAL A 208 -15.05 6.09 -50.65
C VAL A 208 -14.68 6.17 -52.13
N PHE A 209 -13.40 6.42 -52.40
CA PHE A 209 -12.85 6.52 -53.74
C PHE A 209 -11.99 5.29 -54.04
N ASP A 210 -12.57 4.39 -54.82
CA ASP A 210 -11.93 3.19 -55.33
C ASP A 210 -11.45 3.42 -56.76
N CYS A 211 -10.27 4.04 -56.88
CA CYS A 211 -9.62 4.33 -58.14
C CYS A 211 -8.10 4.47 -57.93
N SER A 212 -7.33 4.36 -59.02
CA SER A 212 -5.89 4.65 -58.99
C SER A 212 -5.65 6.15 -58.78
N ALA A 213 -4.57 6.52 -58.08
CA ALA A 213 -4.27 7.91 -57.69
C ALA A 213 -5.37 8.60 -56.83
N ALA A 214 -6.18 7.83 -56.08
CA ALA A 214 -7.27 8.37 -55.25
C ALA A 214 -6.78 9.39 -54.19
N GLY A 215 -5.53 9.28 -53.74
CA GLY A 215 -4.92 10.20 -52.77
C GLY A 215 -4.85 11.66 -53.24
N VAL A 216 -4.86 11.91 -54.56
CA VAL A 216 -4.89 13.27 -55.14
C VAL A 216 -6.13 14.03 -54.67
N LEU A 217 -7.24 13.33 -54.41
CA LEU A 217 -8.51 13.94 -54.01
C LEU A 217 -8.50 14.44 -52.56
N LEU A 218 -7.67 13.86 -51.68
CA LEU A 218 -7.68 14.17 -50.24
C LEU A 218 -7.31 15.63 -49.93
N SER A 219 -6.42 16.23 -50.74
CA SER A 219 -6.02 17.64 -50.59
C SER A 219 -7.21 18.58 -50.79
N HIS A 220 -8.12 18.25 -51.72
CA HIS A 220 -9.33 19.02 -52.02
C HIS A 220 -10.45 18.87 -50.98
N PHE A 221 -10.34 17.92 -50.04
CA PHE A 221 -11.23 17.85 -48.86
C PHE A 221 -10.65 18.55 -47.62
N SER A 222 -9.35 18.84 -47.62
CA SER A 222 -8.60 19.38 -46.48
C SER A 222 -8.48 20.90 -46.50
N THR A 223 -8.62 21.55 -47.66
CA THR A 223 -8.49 23.01 -47.82
C THR A 223 -9.79 23.60 -48.38
N PRO A 224 -10.51 24.47 -47.64
CA PRO A 224 -11.70 25.13 -48.19
C PRO A 224 -11.27 26.07 -49.34
N PRO A 225 -11.98 26.09 -50.49
CA PRO A 225 -11.59 26.94 -51.61
C PRO A 225 -11.74 28.42 -51.26
N THR A 226 -10.61 29.13 -51.26
CA THR A 226 -10.55 30.59 -51.22
C THR A 226 -10.82 31.16 -52.60
N THR A 227 -12.09 31.33 -53.00
CA THR A 227 -12.44 32.32 -54.04
C THR A 227 -13.79 33.00 -53.74
N PRO A 228 -13.84 34.34 -53.68
CA PRO A 228 -15.05 35.10 -53.44
C PRO A 228 -15.79 35.39 -54.76
N ALA A 229 -16.95 34.78 -54.98
CA ALA A 229 -17.85 35.18 -56.05
C ALA A 229 -19.31 35.22 -55.55
N GLN A 230 -19.68 36.41 -55.09
CA GLN A 230 -21.02 37.05 -55.10
C GLN A 230 -22.26 36.16 -55.27
N SER A 231 -23.05 36.00 -54.19
CA SER A 231 -24.47 36.41 -54.21
C SER A 231 -25.05 36.44 -52.79
N ASN A 232 -25.81 37.51 -52.53
CA ASN A 232 -26.40 37.92 -51.26
C ASN A 232 -27.30 36.90 -50.55
N GLY A 233 -27.18 36.88 -49.22
CA GLY A 233 -28.33 36.83 -48.31
C GLY A 233 -28.78 35.46 -47.80
N ARG A 234 -28.51 35.24 -46.51
CA ARG A 234 -29.03 34.24 -45.55
C ARG A 234 -28.24 32.94 -45.36
N ASN A 235 -27.80 32.81 -44.09
CA ASN A 235 -27.44 31.61 -43.33
C ASN A 235 -26.04 30.99 -43.54
N ALA A 236 -25.27 31.09 -42.44
CA ALA A 236 -24.18 30.21 -41.99
C ALA A 236 -23.01 29.94 -42.94
N SER A 237 -21.83 30.41 -42.54
CA SER A 237 -20.56 29.77 -42.89
C SER A 237 -20.65 28.27 -42.56
N PRO A 238 -20.39 27.35 -43.51
CA PRO A 238 -20.37 25.93 -43.20
C PRO A 238 -19.23 25.66 -42.21
N SER A 239 -19.60 25.26 -41.00
CA SER A 239 -18.69 24.75 -39.97
C SER A 239 -17.84 23.61 -40.53
N ALA A 240 -16.59 23.53 -40.06
CA ALA A 240 -15.56 22.54 -40.39
C ALA A 240 -16.11 21.18 -40.90
N ASN A 241 -15.63 20.75 -42.07
CA ASN A 241 -16.06 19.56 -42.81
C ASN A 241 -16.09 18.29 -41.93
N GLU A 242 -17.27 17.86 -41.45
CA GLU A 242 -17.53 16.50 -40.94
C GLU A 242 -17.62 15.49 -42.11
N ALA A 243 -16.59 15.47 -42.96
CA ALA A 243 -16.46 14.57 -44.10
C ALA A 243 -15.35 13.56 -43.82
N ILE A 244 -15.69 12.27 -43.82
CA ILE A 244 -14.72 11.18 -43.76
C ILE A 244 -14.41 10.76 -45.20
N VAL A 245 -13.14 10.69 -45.57
CA VAL A 245 -12.73 10.32 -46.93
C VAL A 245 -11.80 9.12 -46.86
N LEU A 246 -12.15 8.07 -47.60
CA LEU A 246 -11.35 6.87 -47.78
C LEU A 246 -10.88 6.84 -49.24
N ALA A 247 -9.57 6.89 -49.44
CA ALA A 247 -8.94 6.75 -50.75
C ALA A 247 -8.23 5.39 -50.82
N ALA A 248 -8.40 4.67 -51.93
CA ALA A 248 -7.87 3.32 -52.06
C ALA A 248 -6.32 3.24 -52.16
N CYS A 249 -5.65 4.31 -52.57
CA CYS A 249 -4.19 4.39 -52.70
C CYS A 249 -3.68 5.85 -52.59
N GLY A 250 -2.36 6.03 -52.46
CA GLY A 250 -1.69 7.34 -52.45
C GLY A 250 -1.83 8.13 -53.77
N ALA A 251 -1.37 9.39 -53.79
CA ALA A 251 -1.53 10.29 -54.94
C ALA A 251 -0.79 9.82 -56.20
N ASP A 252 0.35 9.15 -56.03
CA ASP A 252 1.20 8.63 -57.12
C ASP A 252 1.15 7.09 -57.24
N GLU A 253 0.23 6.44 -56.52
CA GLU A 253 0.14 4.98 -56.43
C GLU A 253 -0.93 4.41 -57.38
N LEU A 254 -0.68 3.20 -57.86
CA LEU A 254 -1.61 2.41 -58.67
C LEU A 254 -2.13 1.23 -57.85
N LEU A 255 -3.38 0.83 -58.09
CA LEU A 255 -3.97 -0.32 -57.40
C LEU A 255 -3.22 -1.62 -57.76
N SER A 256 -3.07 -2.50 -56.76
CA SER A 256 -2.35 -3.77 -56.90
C SER A 256 -3.04 -4.70 -57.89
N MET A 257 -2.26 -5.32 -58.80
CA MET A 257 -2.74 -6.29 -59.78
C MET A 257 -2.54 -7.76 -59.33
N ASN A 258 -2.26 -8.00 -58.05
CA ASN A 258 -1.91 -9.32 -57.52
C ASN A 258 -3.16 -10.19 -57.18
N PRO A 259 -3.28 -11.43 -57.70
CA PRO A 259 -4.51 -12.23 -57.61
C PRO A 259 -4.86 -12.97 -56.29
N GLU A 260 -4.07 -12.93 -55.20
CA GLU A 260 -4.16 -13.99 -54.15
C GLU A 260 -4.60 -13.66 -52.69
N LEU A 261 -5.01 -12.46 -52.27
CA LEU A 261 -5.14 -12.20 -50.81
C LEU A 261 -6.56 -12.27 -50.21
N CYS A 262 -6.74 -13.14 -49.19
CA CYS A 262 -7.21 -12.84 -47.81
C CYS A 262 -7.43 -14.13 -46.95
N ALA A 263 -7.12 -14.09 -45.64
CA ALA A 263 -7.37 -15.17 -44.66
C ALA A 263 -7.65 -14.62 -43.24
N ASP A 264 -8.54 -15.26 -42.45
CA ASP A 264 -8.58 -15.10 -40.98
C ASP A 264 -9.46 -16.12 -40.22
N ASN A 265 -9.05 -16.46 -38.97
CA ASN A 265 -9.84 -16.58 -37.72
C ASN A 265 -9.36 -17.66 -36.73
N ALA A 266 -9.31 -17.31 -35.43
CA ALA A 266 -9.63 -18.21 -34.31
C ALA A 266 -9.97 -17.43 -33.03
N TYR A 267 -11.00 -17.87 -32.30
CA TYR A 267 -11.25 -17.50 -30.90
C TYR A 267 -11.87 -18.65 -30.10
N SER A 268 -11.62 -18.57 -28.79
CA SER A 268 -12.41 -19.05 -27.65
C SER A 268 -11.90 -20.31 -26.93
N ALA A 269 -11.72 -20.16 -25.62
CA ALA A 269 -12.53 -20.82 -24.59
C ALA A 269 -11.92 -20.59 -23.19
N ALA A 270 -12.75 -20.26 -22.19
CA ALA A 270 -12.72 -20.87 -20.86
C ALA A 270 -13.73 -20.19 -19.90
N GLY A 271 -14.49 -20.99 -19.16
CA GLY A 271 -15.41 -20.56 -18.12
C GLY A 271 -15.39 -21.48 -16.89
N ASN A 272 -15.70 -20.86 -15.74
CA ASN A 272 -16.22 -21.37 -14.46
C ASN A 272 -15.31 -22.08 -13.43
N LEU A 273 -14.72 -21.29 -12.51
CA LEU A 273 -14.98 -21.25 -11.05
C LEU A 273 -14.30 -19.97 -10.51
N MET A 274 -15.01 -19.01 -9.90
CA MET A 274 -14.38 -17.74 -9.49
C MET A 274 -13.41 -17.93 -8.30
N PRO A 275 -12.10 -17.65 -8.46
CA PRO A 275 -11.11 -17.59 -7.37
C PRO A 275 -11.45 -16.49 -6.33
N PRO A 276 -10.92 -16.57 -5.10
CA PRO A 276 -11.17 -15.59 -4.03
C PRO A 276 -10.81 -14.16 -4.46
N GLU A 277 -9.76 -13.96 -5.25
CA GLU A 277 -9.36 -12.67 -5.80
C GLU A 277 -10.45 -12.08 -6.70
N GLN A 278 -11.14 -12.94 -7.48
CA GLN A 278 -12.27 -12.52 -8.31
C GLN A 278 -13.51 -12.18 -7.47
N LYS A 279 -13.69 -12.83 -6.31
CA LYS A 279 -14.73 -12.44 -5.35
C LYS A 279 -14.45 -11.06 -4.73
N VAL A 280 -13.19 -10.79 -4.37
CA VAL A 280 -12.75 -9.47 -3.86
C VAL A 280 -13.01 -8.38 -4.91
N MET A 281 -12.65 -8.64 -6.17
CA MET A 281 -12.93 -7.72 -7.29
C MET A 281 -14.43 -7.52 -7.50
N ALA A 282 -15.24 -8.58 -7.43
CA ALA A 282 -16.69 -8.47 -7.54
C ALA A 282 -17.31 -7.65 -6.40
N ALA A 283 -16.84 -7.87 -5.16
CA ALA A 283 -17.25 -7.10 -3.99
C ALA A 283 -16.88 -5.62 -4.14
N PHE A 284 -15.70 -5.31 -4.66
CA PHE A 284 -15.26 -3.94 -4.99
C PHE A 284 -16.11 -3.29 -6.11
N ILE A 285 -16.45 -4.01 -7.17
CA ILE A 285 -17.32 -3.47 -8.23
C ILE A 285 -18.69 -3.09 -7.67
N ILE A 286 -19.28 -3.97 -6.85
CA ILE A 286 -20.52 -3.68 -6.12
C ILE A 286 -20.29 -2.51 -5.15
N SER A 287 -19.09 -2.41 -4.55
CA SER A 287 -18.70 -1.29 -3.68
C SER A 287 -18.79 0.05 -4.42
N VAL A 288 -18.31 0.13 -5.65
CA VAL A 288 -18.38 1.32 -6.48
C VAL A 288 -19.81 1.62 -6.95
N ILE A 289 -20.58 0.60 -7.35
CA ILE A 289 -21.96 0.79 -7.87
C ILE A 289 -22.90 1.43 -6.84
N CYS A 290 -22.78 1.09 -5.56
CA CYS A 290 -23.63 1.69 -4.52
C CYS A 290 -23.01 2.90 -3.80
N ASN A 291 -21.81 3.34 -4.18
CA ASN A 291 -21.15 4.51 -3.57
C ASN A 291 -21.89 5.80 -3.97
N ASP A 292 -22.49 6.49 -3.00
CA ASP A 292 -23.28 7.73 -3.19
C ASP A 292 -24.31 7.70 -4.34
N TYR A 293 -24.79 6.51 -4.72
CA TYR A 293 -25.71 6.32 -5.84
C TYR A 293 -26.96 5.51 -5.46
N LEU A 294 -28.03 6.25 -5.12
CA LEU A 294 -29.29 5.70 -4.60
C LEU A 294 -29.96 4.66 -5.54
N PRO A 295 -30.01 4.84 -6.87
CA PRO A 295 -30.55 3.80 -7.76
C PRO A 295 -29.74 2.50 -7.73
N GLY A 296 -28.41 2.60 -7.59
CA GLY A 296 -27.53 1.44 -7.43
C GLY A 296 -27.77 0.70 -6.12
N GLN A 297 -27.91 1.44 -5.01
CA GLN A 297 -28.27 0.89 -3.70
C GLN A 297 -29.62 0.15 -3.75
N LYS A 298 -30.66 0.79 -4.29
CA LYS A 298 -32.00 0.20 -4.44
C LYS A 298 -32.04 -1.03 -5.35
N SER A 299 -31.15 -1.11 -6.34
CA SER A 299 -31.06 -2.28 -7.23
C SER A 299 -30.37 -3.48 -6.57
N CYS A 300 -29.46 -3.23 -5.63
CA CYS A 300 -28.69 -4.27 -4.92
C CYS A 300 -29.42 -4.84 -3.69
N LEU A 301 -30.26 -4.04 -3.02
CA LEU A 301 -31.02 -4.42 -1.82
C LEU A 301 -31.95 -5.66 -2.00
N PRO A 302 -32.75 -5.79 -3.07
CA PRO A 302 -33.67 -6.92 -3.26
C PRO A 302 -32.98 -8.26 -3.54
N GLN A 303 -31.70 -8.25 -3.95
CA GLN A 303 -31.01 -9.43 -4.46
C GLN A 303 -30.31 -10.28 -3.37
N TYR A 304 -30.73 -10.15 -2.11
CA TYR A 304 -30.07 -10.81 -0.96
C TYR A 304 -28.57 -10.48 -0.82
N LEU A 305 -28.11 -9.36 -1.39
CA LEU A 305 -26.71 -8.96 -1.31
C LEU A 305 -26.23 -8.91 0.14
N HIS A 306 -27.06 -8.45 1.09
CA HIS A 306 -26.69 -8.48 2.51
C HIS A 306 -26.40 -9.90 3.03
N LYS A 307 -27.17 -10.93 2.62
CA LYS A 307 -26.94 -12.32 3.05
C LYS A 307 -25.71 -12.91 2.37
N ILE A 308 -25.51 -12.61 1.09
CA ILE A 308 -24.33 -13.03 0.35
C ILE A 308 -23.10 -12.41 1.00
N CYS A 309 -23.14 -11.11 1.30
CA CYS A 309 -22.05 -10.43 1.97
C CYS A 309 -21.79 -10.99 3.37
N VAL A 310 -22.82 -11.20 4.18
CA VAL A 310 -22.68 -11.78 5.53
C VAL A 310 -22.11 -13.20 5.48
N ASN A 311 -22.49 -14.02 4.50
CA ASN A 311 -21.88 -15.34 4.30
C ASN A 311 -20.40 -15.24 3.87
N LEU A 312 -20.05 -14.24 3.06
CA LEU A 312 -18.67 -13.97 2.67
C LEU A 312 -17.82 -13.35 3.79
N LEU A 313 -18.41 -12.80 4.85
CA LEU A 313 -17.69 -12.40 6.07
C LEU A 313 -17.13 -13.61 6.84
N GLN A 314 -17.63 -14.82 6.57
CA GLN A 314 -17.14 -16.08 7.13
C GLN A 314 -16.12 -16.77 6.20
N ASP A 315 -15.75 -16.14 5.08
CA ASP A 315 -14.73 -16.68 4.17
C ASP A 315 -13.38 -16.74 4.92
N PRO A 316 -12.62 -17.85 4.82
CA PRO A 316 -11.33 -18.00 5.51
C PRO A 316 -10.26 -17.00 5.07
N ASP A 317 -10.41 -16.38 3.89
CA ASP A 317 -9.50 -15.36 3.39
C ASP A 317 -9.78 -13.99 4.03
N GLU A 318 -8.84 -13.44 4.80
CA GLU A 318 -9.00 -12.17 5.53
C GLU A 318 -9.29 -10.96 4.63
N GLU A 319 -8.92 -11.00 3.35
CA GLU A 319 -9.12 -9.86 2.43
C GLU A 319 -10.58 -9.65 2.06
N VAL A 320 -11.36 -10.74 1.97
CA VAL A 320 -12.78 -10.71 1.59
C VAL A 320 -13.61 -10.03 2.69
N PRO A 321 -13.55 -10.40 3.98
CA PRO A 321 -14.25 -9.71 5.05
C PRO A 321 -13.79 -8.26 5.27
N ARG A 322 -12.50 -7.96 5.07
CA ARG A 322 -11.92 -6.62 5.26
C ARG A 322 -12.54 -5.59 4.32
N MET A 323 -12.61 -5.89 3.02
CA MET A 323 -13.20 -5.01 2.00
C MET A 323 -14.70 -4.82 2.19
N LEU A 324 -15.40 -5.89 2.56
CA LEU A 324 -16.85 -5.90 2.72
C LEU A 324 -17.31 -5.14 3.97
N GLY A 325 -16.58 -5.29 5.07
CA GLY A 325 -16.86 -4.61 6.34
C GLY A 325 -16.64 -3.10 6.31
N ALA A 326 -15.79 -2.60 5.40
CA ALA A 326 -15.57 -1.16 5.22
C ALA A 326 -16.81 -0.44 4.67
N LYS A 327 -17.58 -1.07 3.78
CA LYS A 327 -18.74 -0.44 3.11
C LYS A 327 -20.07 -0.63 3.84
N LEU A 328 -20.31 -1.81 4.44
CA LEU A 328 -21.54 -2.06 5.23
C LEU A 328 -21.70 -1.09 6.41
N ARG A 329 -20.62 -0.44 6.85
CA ARG A 329 -20.60 0.55 7.92
C ARG A 329 -20.88 1.98 7.48
N ASP A 330 -20.78 2.28 6.19
CA ASP A 330 -20.98 3.63 5.63
C ASP A 330 -22.43 3.85 5.14
N GLU A 331 -23.28 2.83 5.23
CA GLU A 331 -24.70 2.97 4.89
C GLU A 331 -25.40 3.90 5.89
N ARG A 332 -25.81 5.09 5.41
CA ARG A 332 -26.73 5.96 6.15
C ARG A 332 -28.03 5.20 6.40
N PRO A 333 -28.51 5.05 7.66
CA PRO A 333 -29.83 4.51 7.90
C PRO A 333 -30.86 5.46 7.28
N GLU A 334 -31.69 4.95 6.37
CA GLU A 334 -32.84 5.70 5.88
C GLU A 334 -33.74 6.10 7.07
N ARG A 335 -34.25 7.34 7.01
CA ARG A 335 -35.36 7.82 7.84
C ARG A 335 -36.60 6.99 7.50
N GLY A 336 -36.80 5.87 8.20
CA GLY A 336 -38.05 5.12 8.17
C GLY A 336 -37.86 3.61 8.12
N ASN A 337 -38.08 2.96 9.26
CA ASN A 337 -38.50 1.56 9.40
C ASN A 337 -37.85 0.52 8.46
N MET A 338 -36.53 0.43 8.42
CA MET A 338 -35.87 -0.80 7.97
C MET A 338 -35.47 -1.63 9.18
N VAL A 339 -35.96 -2.87 9.20
CA VAL A 339 -35.83 -3.86 10.27
C VAL A 339 -34.37 -3.98 10.70
N ARG A 340 -34.08 -3.55 11.94
CA ARG A 340 -32.86 -3.94 12.65
C ARG A 340 -32.89 -5.46 12.80
N HIS A 341 -32.26 -6.20 11.90
CA HIS A 341 -31.99 -7.62 12.15
C HIS A 341 -30.83 -7.69 13.16
N PRO A 342 -31.03 -8.26 14.36
CA PRO A 342 -29.99 -8.30 15.40
C PRO A 342 -28.74 -9.11 15.00
N GLU A 343 -28.84 -9.96 13.98
CA GLU A 343 -27.73 -10.82 13.51
C GLU A 343 -26.63 -10.07 12.75
N THR A 344 -26.96 -8.99 12.00
CA THR A 344 -25.95 -8.23 11.25
C THR A 344 -24.98 -7.51 12.17
N HIS A 345 -25.45 -7.00 13.30
CA HIS A 345 -24.58 -6.33 14.29
C HIS A 345 -23.72 -7.32 15.09
N MET A 346 -24.16 -8.57 15.25
CA MET A 346 -23.41 -9.63 15.95
C MET A 346 -22.33 -10.29 15.08
N GLN A 347 -22.50 -10.30 13.75
CA GLN A 347 -21.58 -10.99 12.82
C GLN A 347 -20.60 -10.05 12.10
N MET A 348 -20.72 -8.73 12.27
CA MET A 348 -19.70 -7.82 11.74
C MET A 348 -18.38 -8.00 12.50
N PRO A 349 -17.26 -8.28 11.82
CA PRO A 349 -15.97 -8.43 12.47
C PRO A 349 -15.60 -7.13 13.21
N ALA A 350 -15.20 -7.24 14.48
CA ALA A 350 -14.62 -6.12 15.20
C ALA A 350 -13.48 -5.54 14.36
N THR A 351 -13.43 -4.21 14.25
CA THR A 351 -12.40 -3.47 13.53
C THR A 351 -11.00 -4.02 13.92
N THR A 352 -10.10 -4.25 12.97
CA THR A 352 -8.70 -4.65 13.21
C THR A 352 -7.77 -3.77 12.37
N GLY A 353 -6.79 -3.12 13.01
CA GLY A 353 -5.74 -2.28 12.41
C GLY A 353 -6.01 -0.77 12.32
N LYS A 354 -5.01 0.07 12.63
CA LYS A 354 -4.91 1.56 12.64
C LYS A 354 -6.08 2.43 12.13
N GLY A 355 -6.74 2.08 11.03
CA GLY A 355 -8.00 2.69 10.60
C GLY A 355 -9.14 2.62 11.65
N MET A 356 -9.05 1.74 12.66
CA MET A 356 -10.09 1.59 13.70
C MET A 356 -10.27 2.83 14.59
N ARG A 357 -9.21 3.60 14.83
CA ARG A 357 -9.23 4.73 15.78
C ARG A 357 -9.59 6.05 15.10
N SER A 358 -9.85 6.03 13.79
CA SER A 358 -10.51 7.15 13.13
C SER A 358 -11.90 7.32 13.75
N ALA A 359 -12.08 8.36 14.57
CA ALA A 359 -13.25 8.59 15.42
C ALA A 359 -14.56 8.89 14.67
N VAL A 360 -14.65 8.55 13.38
CA VAL A 360 -15.76 8.85 12.48
C VAL A 360 -17.08 8.29 13.00
N SER A 361 -17.10 7.01 13.41
CA SER A 361 -18.32 6.34 13.89
C SER A 361 -18.80 6.85 15.25
N VAL A 362 -17.88 7.10 16.18
CA VAL A 362 -18.21 7.62 17.53
C VAL A 362 -18.60 9.11 17.48
N GLY A 363 -17.93 9.91 16.64
CA GLY A 363 -18.28 11.31 16.38
C GLY A 363 -19.68 11.45 15.78
N ASN A 364 -20.01 10.62 14.78
CA ASN A 364 -21.32 10.61 14.14
C ASN A 364 -22.42 10.06 15.09
N PHE A 365 -22.10 9.10 15.97
CA PHE A 365 -23.03 8.59 16.98
C PHE A 365 -23.39 9.64 18.04
N ARG A 366 -22.41 10.41 18.53
CA ARG A 366 -22.63 11.51 19.48
C ARG A 366 -23.50 12.62 18.88
N GLN A 367 -23.26 12.98 17.62
CA GLN A 367 -24.15 13.87 16.85
C GLN A 367 -25.58 13.32 16.69
N TYR A 368 -25.74 11.99 16.61
CA TYR A 368 -27.05 11.33 16.48
C TYR A 368 -27.82 11.28 17.82
N GLN A 369 -27.15 11.01 18.95
CA GLN A 369 -27.77 11.03 20.29
C GLN A 369 -28.28 12.42 20.67
N GLU A 370 -27.51 13.47 20.37
CA GLU A 370 -27.90 14.86 20.63
C GLU A 370 -29.09 15.31 19.76
N LYS A 371 -29.26 14.74 18.56
CA LYS A 371 -30.44 14.94 17.69
C LYS A 371 -31.74 14.36 18.26
N PHE A 372 -31.69 13.28 19.05
CA PHE A 372 -32.89 12.58 19.54
C PHE A 372 -33.32 12.98 20.95
N GLN A 373 -32.49 13.73 21.68
CA GLN A 373 -32.89 14.30 22.98
C GLN A 373 -33.78 15.55 22.88
N GLN A 374 -34.09 16.04 21.67
CA GLN A 374 -34.99 17.18 21.43
C GLN A 374 -36.40 16.76 20.96
N GLY A 375 -37.02 15.80 21.65
CA GLY A 375 -38.45 15.48 21.51
C GLY A 375 -39.21 15.87 22.80
N PRO A 376 -40.45 16.37 22.74
CA PRO A 376 -41.13 16.93 23.92
C PRO A 376 -41.68 15.80 24.79
N GLY A 377 -41.24 15.70 26.04
CA GLY A 377 -41.84 14.75 26.99
C GLY A 377 -41.09 14.61 28.31
N THR A 378 -41.53 15.40 29.30
CA THR A 378 -41.44 15.16 30.76
C THR A 378 -40.13 14.65 31.34
N VAL A 379 -39.43 15.54 32.03
CA VAL A 379 -38.39 15.27 33.03
C VAL A 379 -39.00 14.49 34.20
N PRO A 380 -38.41 13.37 34.66
CA PRO A 380 -38.43 12.97 36.05
C PRO A 380 -37.08 13.29 36.68
N SER A 381 -37.11 14.08 37.74
CA SER A 381 -35.99 14.39 38.61
C SER A 381 -35.59 13.19 39.47
N GLY A 382 -34.27 12.94 39.53
CA GLY A 382 -33.58 12.24 40.63
C GLY A 382 -33.50 10.72 40.51
N VAL A 383 -32.28 10.20 40.35
CA VAL A 383 -31.51 9.39 41.32
C VAL A 383 -30.06 9.40 40.82
N GLY A 384 -29.11 9.73 41.70
CA GLY A 384 -27.68 9.67 41.38
C GLY A 384 -27.18 8.24 41.42
N ASP A 385 -26.28 7.91 40.50
CA ASP A 385 -25.30 6.85 40.68
C ASP A 385 -23.99 7.23 39.96
N SER A 386 -22.97 7.41 40.78
CA SER A 386 -21.57 7.52 40.40
C SER A 386 -21.08 6.15 39.91
N HIS A 387 -20.86 5.99 38.60
CA HIS A 387 -19.86 5.11 37.96
C HIS A 387 -20.07 5.16 36.44
N ALA A 388 -19.48 6.16 35.78
CA ALA A 388 -19.34 6.17 34.33
C ALA A 388 -17.89 6.54 33.99
N MET A 389 -17.19 5.64 33.31
CA MET A 389 -15.84 5.86 32.80
C MET A 389 -15.82 7.05 31.82
N PRO A 390 -14.78 7.91 31.84
CA PRO A 390 -14.60 8.90 30.79
C PRO A 390 -14.27 8.20 29.46
N PRO A 391 -14.85 8.65 28.33
CA PRO A 391 -14.49 8.14 27.01
C PRO A 391 -13.05 8.51 26.64
N ALA A 392 -12.39 7.63 25.90
CA ALA A 392 -11.03 7.80 25.39
C ALA A 392 -10.85 9.16 24.68
N ALA A 393 -9.75 9.85 25.00
CA ALA A 393 -9.34 11.09 24.36
C ALA A 393 -9.24 10.92 22.83
N PRO A 394 -9.61 11.95 22.04
CA PRO A 394 -9.60 11.87 20.58
C PRO A 394 -8.17 11.68 20.04
N ALA A 395 -8.08 10.93 18.94
CA ALA A 395 -6.85 10.67 18.21
C ALA A 395 -6.14 11.99 17.84
N SER A 396 -4.95 12.21 18.40
CA SER A 396 -4.14 13.40 18.16
C SER A 396 -3.22 13.23 16.94
N THR A 397 -3.72 13.67 15.79
CA THR A 397 -2.97 14.22 14.64
C THR A 397 -3.96 15.22 14.06
N VAL A 398 -3.71 16.53 13.97
CA VAL A 398 -2.75 17.23 13.10
C VAL A 398 -2.79 18.71 13.49
N GLY A 399 -1.66 19.42 13.41
CA GLY A 399 -1.60 20.86 13.14
C GLY A 399 -2.05 21.81 14.25
N ASP A 400 -1.40 22.97 14.32
CA ASP A 400 -1.83 24.11 15.12
C ASP A 400 -3.23 24.58 14.68
N TYR A 401 -4.26 24.05 15.32
CA TYR A 401 -5.56 24.70 15.40
C TYR A 401 -5.89 24.89 16.88
N PRO A 402 -6.22 26.12 17.32
CA PRO A 402 -6.56 26.38 18.71
C PRO A 402 -7.75 25.49 19.10
N VAL A 403 -7.65 24.85 20.27
CA VAL A 403 -8.71 24.05 20.87
C VAL A 403 -9.92 24.97 21.10
N HIS A 404 -10.78 25.07 20.10
CA HIS A 404 -12.10 25.65 20.26
C HIS A 404 -12.92 24.65 21.06
N VAL A 405 -13.07 24.92 22.36
CA VAL A 405 -14.19 24.40 23.13
C VAL A 405 -15.44 24.78 22.33
N PRO A 406 -16.24 23.84 21.80
CA PRO A 406 -17.41 24.20 21.03
C PRO A 406 -18.36 24.97 21.98
N PRO A 407 -18.86 26.15 21.59
CA PRO A 407 -19.83 26.87 22.38
C PRO A 407 -21.08 26.00 22.57
N SER A 408 -21.80 26.19 23.68
CA SER A 408 -23.08 25.53 23.93
C SER A 408 -24.01 25.66 22.71
N MET A 409 -24.69 24.55 22.38
CA MET A 409 -25.48 24.36 21.15
C MET A 409 -26.73 25.26 21.05
N GLU A 410 -26.95 26.17 22.00
CA GLU A 410 -28.05 27.16 21.96
C GLU A 410 -27.92 28.15 20.79
N LYS A 411 -26.78 28.20 20.09
CA LYS A 411 -26.55 29.10 18.95
C LYS A 411 -26.96 28.56 17.57
N TYR A 412 -27.28 27.29 17.42
CA TYR A 412 -27.51 26.69 16.10
C TYR A 412 -28.99 26.40 15.88
N GLY A 413 -29.69 27.40 15.34
CA GLY A 413 -31.14 27.37 15.14
C GLY A 413 -31.63 26.70 13.85
N ARG A 414 -30.75 26.28 12.91
CA ARG A 414 -31.15 25.62 11.65
C ARG A 414 -30.15 24.58 11.16
N HIS A 415 -30.66 23.65 10.35
CA HIS A 415 -29.98 22.46 9.82
C HIS A 415 -28.76 22.74 8.90
N GLU A 416 -28.54 24.00 8.50
CA GLU A 416 -27.41 24.41 7.65
C GLU A 416 -26.16 24.82 8.45
N ASP A 417 -26.30 25.09 9.75
CA ASP A 417 -25.17 25.51 10.60
C ASP A 417 -24.47 24.32 11.31
N PHE A 418 -24.81 23.07 10.92
CA PHE A 418 -24.18 21.87 11.48
C PHE A 418 -22.79 21.63 10.85
N PRO A 419 -21.74 21.37 11.64
CA PRO A 419 -20.42 21.05 11.10
C PRO A 419 -20.51 19.76 10.25
N PRO A 420 -19.71 19.66 9.17
CA PRO A 420 -19.71 18.51 8.29
C PRO A 420 -19.39 17.23 9.08
N SER A 421 -20.11 16.14 8.79
CA SER A 421 -19.83 14.82 9.35
C SER A 421 -18.42 14.38 8.96
N LEU A 422 -17.67 13.81 9.91
CA LEU A 422 -16.38 13.21 9.60
C LEU A 422 -16.59 12.08 8.58
N VAL A 423 -15.76 12.06 7.53
CA VAL A 423 -15.80 11.04 6.46
C VAL A 423 -14.59 10.13 6.62
N SER A 424 -14.78 8.82 6.48
CA SER A 424 -13.68 7.87 6.54
C SER A 424 -12.86 7.91 5.25
N THR A 425 -11.53 7.99 5.36
CA THR A 425 -10.61 7.88 4.23
C THR A 425 -10.28 6.43 3.86
N CYS A 426 -10.77 5.47 4.65
CA CYS A 426 -10.47 4.05 4.48
C CYS A 426 -10.93 3.51 3.12
N TYR A 427 -12.12 3.91 2.66
CA TYR A 427 -12.68 3.45 1.38
C TYR A 427 -11.84 3.92 0.19
N GLU A 428 -11.53 5.22 0.11
CA GLU A 428 -10.71 5.77 -0.99
C GLU A 428 -9.28 5.18 -0.97
N ARG A 429 -8.72 4.88 0.21
CA ARG A 429 -7.41 4.21 0.31
C ARG A 429 -7.43 2.76 -0.18
N HIS A 430 -8.52 2.02 0.02
CA HIS A 430 -8.61 0.64 -0.50
C HIS A 430 -8.91 0.63 -2.01
N LYS A 431 -9.57 1.66 -2.52
CA LYS A 431 -9.84 1.83 -3.95
C LYS A 431 -8.55 1.97 -4.77
N THR A 432 -7.52 2.65 -4.24
CA THR A 432 -6.23 2.77 -4.94
C THR A 432 -5.56 1.43 -5.18
N HIS A 433 -5.78 0.43 -4.33
CA HIS A 433 -5.24 -0.92 -4.52
C HIS A 433 -5.68 -1.58 -5.84
N PHE A 434 -6.92 -1.33 -6.29
CA PHE A 434 -7.42 -1.84 -7.57
C PHE A 434 -7.02 -0.98 -8.76
N SER A 435 -6.46 0.20 -8.51
CA SER A 435 -5.84 1.06 -9.53
C SER A 435 -4.42 0.61 -9.87
N ASP A 436 -3.76 -0.08 -8.94
CA ASP A 436 -2.40 -0.59 -9.11
C ASP A 436 -2.40 -1.90 -9.92
N PRO A 437 -1.34 -2.17 -10.71
CA PRO A 437 -1.25 -3.41 -11.48
C PRO A 437 -1.14 -4.64 -10.55
N ILE A 438 -2.18 -5.48 -10.56
CA ILE A 438 -2.22 -6.73 -9.76
C ILE A 438 -1.32 -7.83 -10.37
N LEU A 439 -1.12 -7.80 -11.69
CA LEU A 439 -0.23 -8.70 -12.42
C LEU A 439 1.10 -7.99 -12.66
N GLU A 440 1.96 -7.93 -11.65
CA GLU A 440 3.37 -7.60 -11.89
C GLU A 440 4.11 -8.86 -12.37
N PRO A 441 4.98 -8.77 -13.40
CA PRO A 441 5.98 -9.81 -13.61
C PRO A 441 6.83 -9.90 -12.33
N LEU A 442 7.18 -11.13 -11.91
CA LEU A 442 8.08 -11.37 -10.78
C LEU A 442 9.24 -10.38 -10.86
N ARG A 443 9.34 -9.47 -9.89
CA ARG A 443 10.43 -8.50 -9.84
C ARG A 443 11.75 -9.26 -9.81
N GLU A 444 12.73 -8.80 -10.59
CA GLU A 444 14.11 -9.33 -10.58
C GLU A 444 14.77 -9.30 -9.18
N ASP A 445 14.15 -8.61 -8.21
CA ASP A 445 14.54 -8.58 -6.80
C ASP A 445 14.32 -9.92 -6.06
N GLU A 446 13.59 -10.87 -6.67
CA GLU A 446 13.42 -12.25 -6.17
C GLU A 446 14.52 -13.21 -6.69
N ASP A 447 15.49 -12.72 -7.47
CA ASP A 447 16.65 -13.51 -7.88
C ASP A 447 17.69 -13.56 -6.73
N PRO A 448 17.95 -14.72 -6.09
CA PRO A 448 18.96 -14.84 -5.04
C PRO A 448 20.39 -14.53 -5.52
N LEU A 449 20.59 -14.29 -6.83
CA LEU A 449 21.85 -13.92 -7.46
C LEU A 449 21.90 -12.47 -7.96
N SER A 450 20.83 -11.69 -7.81
CA SER A 450 20.83 -10.25 -8.10
C SER A 450 21.84 -9.52 -7.20
N GLU A 451 22.70 -8.66 -7.76
CA GLU A 451 23.66 -7.84 -6.98
C GLU A 451 23.00 -6.95 -5.91
N LYS A 452 21.66 -6.86 -5.89
CA LYS A 452 20.86 -6.16 -4.88
C LYS A 452 20.28 -7.07 -3.79
N VAL A 453 20.83 -8.27 -3.53
CA VAL A 453 20.57 -8.98 -2.27
C VAL A 453 20.82 -8.00 -1.11
N PRO A 454 19.85 -7.79 -0.18
CA PRO A 454 19.97 -6.76 0.82
C PRO A 454 21.25 -6.98 1.63
N ARG A 455 22.00 -5.89 1.82
CA ARG A 455 23.18 -5.74 2.69
C ARG A 455 23.05 -6.39 4.09
N SER A 456 21.84 -6.82 4.47
CA SER A 456 21.47 -7.70 5.59
C SER A 456 22.40 -8.91 5.81
N HIS A 457 22.74 -9.69 4.77
CA HIS A 457 23.59 -10.88 4.93
C HIS A 457 25.06 -10.55 5.22
N LEU A 458 25.56 -9.39 4.78
CA LEU A 458 26.90 -8.90 5.14
C LEU A 458 26.93 -8.27 6.53
N ARG A 459 25.85 -7.60 6.97
CA ARG A 459 25.77 -7.00 8.32
C ARG A 459 25.82 -8.04 9.45
N CYS A 460 25.28 -9.24 9.22
CA CYS A 460 25.33 -10.34 10.19
C CYS A 460 26.70 -11.04 10.31
N ARG A 461 27.68 -10.70 9.45
CA ARG A 461 29.06 -11.22 9.49
C ARG A 461 30.06 -10.07 9.67
N GLY A 462 30.19 -9.59 10.90
CA GLY A 462 31.31 -8.76 11.38
C GLY A 462 31.94 -9.37 12.63
N PRO A 463 33.23 -9.09 12.92
CA PRO A 463 34.11 -9.86 13.82
C PRO A 463 33.68 -9.73 15.29
N LEU A 464 34.01 -10.60 16.25
CA LEU A 464 34.62 -11.94 16.30
C LEU A 464 34.30 -12.42 17.73
N GLN A 465 33.65 -13.58 17.89
CA GLN A 465 33.57 -14.27 19.18
C GLN A 465 34.99 -14.66 19.69
N GLU A 466 36.00 -14.56 18.82
CA GLU A 466 37.42 -14.72 19.12
C GLU A 466 38.11 -13.45 19.65
N GLU A 467 37.72 -12.24 19.22
CA GLU A 467 38.26 -11.00 19.79
C GLU A 467 37.88 -10.91 21.27
N VAL A 468 36.66 -11.29 21.64
CA VAL A 468 36.13 -11.12 23.00
C VAL A 468 36.72 -12.08 24.05
N LYS A 469 37.42 -13.15 23.64
CA LYS A 469 37.90 -14.20 24.59
C LYS A 469 39.22 -13.90 25.29
N ASN A 470 40.07 -13.01 24.76
CA ASN A 470 41.44 -12.79 25.25
C ASN A 470 41.74 -11.35 25.71
N PHE A 471 40.74 -10.55 26.12
CA PHE A 471 40.94 -9.11 26.34
C PHE A 471 41.38 -8.72 27.76
N SER A 472 42.43 -7.91 27.84
CA SER A 472 42.65 -6.93 28.92
C SER A 472 41.88 -5.65 28.57
N LEU A 473 40.83 -5.33 29.31
CA LEU A 473 39.88 -4.28 28.92
C LEU A 473 40.33 -2.91 29.45
N ASN A 474 40.98 -2.11 28.59
CA ASN A 474 41.32 -0.71 28.87
C ASN A 474 40.31 0.20 28.18
N LEU A 475 39.25 0.58 28.88
CA LEU A 475 38.28 1.57 28.38
C LEU A 475 38.90 2.96 28.41
N ARG A 476 39.00 3.60 27.25
CA ARG A 476 39.34 5.01 27.12
C ARG A 476 38.13 5.81 26.68
N GLN A 477 38.06 7.04 27.16
CA GLN A 477 37.05 7.99 26.72
C GLN A 477 37.34 8.36 25.26
N ARG A 478 36.39 8.05 24.38
CA ARG A 478 36.50 8.31 22.94
C ARG A 478 35.86 9.64 22.59
N ALA A 479 34.60 9.83 22.98
CA ALA A 479 33.82 11.02 22.64
C ALA A 479 33.08 11.56 23.87
N VAL A 480 32.85 12.87 23.87
CA VAL A 480 31.99 13.58 24.82
C VAL A 480 30.96 14.34 24.02
N LEU A 481 29.70 13.97 24.18
CA LEU A 481 28.58 14.52 23.46
C LEU A 481 27.79 15.42 24.41
N ASN A 482 27.31 16.57 23.91
CA ASN A 482 26.47 17.47 24.69
C ASN A 482 25.03 17.44 24.15
N ASN A 483 24.06 17.10 25.00
CA ASN A 483 22.64 17.01 24.68
C ASN A 483 21.86 18.31 24.88
N ASP A 484 22.50 19.38 25.37
CA ASP A 484 21.86 20.68 25.65
C ASP A 484 20.63 20.57 26.59
N ALA A 485 20.48 19.44 27.27
CA ALA A 485 19.39 19.12 28.20
C ALA A 485 19.86 19.21 29.65
N GLU A 486 18.93 19.33 30.59
CA GLU A 486 19.26 19.33 32.02
C GLU A 486 19.77 17.97 32.49
N MET A 487 19.17 16.89 31.99
CA MET A 487 19.54 15.52 32.33
C MET A 487 19.35 14.59 31.13
N THR A 488 20.32 13.69 30.94
CA THR A 488 20.18 12.56 30.03
C THR A 488 19.41 11.43 30.71
N SER A 489 18.32 10.95 30.10
CA SER A 489 17.43 9.95 30.69
C SER A 489 17.68 8.53 30.16
N LEU A 490 17.83 8.37 28.84
CA LEU A 490 17.98 7.07 28.18
C LEU A 490 19.04 7.12 27.09
N LEU A 491 19.70 5.99 26.88
CA LEU A 491 20.71 5.78 25.86
C LEU A 491 20.41 4.51 25.08
N LEU A 492 20.51 4.56 23.76
CA LEU A 492 20.30 3.40 22.90
C LEU A 492 21.22 3.43 21.68
N PHE A 493 22.13 2.47 21.59
CA PHE A 493 22.98 2.29 20.40
C PHE A 493 22.21 1.64 19.26
N HIS A 494 22.54 2.03 18.02
CA HIS A 494 22.14 1.25 16.86
C HIS A 494 23.04 0.00 16.72
N PRO A 495 22.50 -1.20 16.47
CA PRO A 495 23.30 -2.44 16.50
C PRO A 495 24.32 -2.61 15.36
N TYR A 496 24.12 -1.92 14.23
CA TYR A 496 24.92 -2.06 13.01
C TYR A 496 25.48 -0.75 12.44
N GLU A 497 24.97 0.39 12.90
CA GLU A 497 25.32 1.71 12.36
C GLU A 497 25.98 2.52 13.47
N THR A 498 26.73 3.56 13.12
CA THR A 498 27.50 4.40 14.05
C THR A 498 26.65 5.42 14.80
N MET A 499 25.44 5.02 15.20
CA MET A 499 24.43 5.90 15.77
C MET A 499 24.20 5.62 17.26
N LEU A 500 24.06 6.69 18.04
CA LEU A 500 23.66 6.68 19.44
C LEU A 500 22.45 7.60 19.61
N LEU A 501 21.34 7.05 20.09
CA LEU A 501 20.18 7.82 20.52
C LEU A 501 20.32 8.22 21.98
N VAL A 502 20.06 9.49 22.24
CA VAL A 502 20.07 10.10 23.57
C VAL A 502 18.70 10.72 23.79
N ALA A 503 17.97 10.27 24.80
CA ALA A 503 16.73 10.92 25.23
C ALA A 503 16.99 11.79 26.47
N ASP A 504 16.28 12.90 26.55
CA ASP A 504 16.29 13.78 27.72
C ASP A 504 15.07 13.55 28.63
N GLU A 505 14.95 14.37 29.67
CA GLU A 505 13.79 14.37 30.58
C GLU A 505 12.54 15.10 30.01
N LYS A 506 12.69 15.89 28.93
CA LYS A 506 11.66 16.74 28.29
C LYS A 506 11.15 16.16 26.97
N ASP A 507 11.29 14.84 26.79
CA ASP A 507 10.85 14.06 25.62
C ASP A 507 11.55 14.38 24.28
N GLN A 508 12.69 15.06 24.30
CA GLN A 508 13.55 15.19 23.12
C GLN A 508 14.42 13.96 22.97
N ILE A 509 14.53 13.52 21.71
CA ILE A 509 15.41 12.44 21.28
C ILE A 509 16.41 13.05 20.29
N SER A 510 17.68 13.00 20.67
CA SER A 510 18.81 13.43 19.85
C SER A 510 19.54 12.22 19.30
N LEU A 511 19.82 12.22 18.00
CA LEU A 511 20.65 11.24 17.32
C LEU A 511 22.08 11.78 17.18
N TYR A 512 23.05 11.02 17.61
CA TYR A 512 24.47 11.33 17.46
C TYR A 512 25.14 10.30 16.59
N ASN A 513 26.04 10.74 15.72
CA ASN A 513 27.00 9.86 15.07
C ASN A 513 28.27 9.86 15.94
N PHE A 514 28.47 8.80 16.72
CA PHE A 514 29.51 8.76 17.75
C PHE A 514 30.89 8.34 17.23
N GLU A 515 31.00 7.96 15.95
CA GLU A 515 32.23 7.44 15.37
C GLU A 515 32.73 8.25 14.16
N GLU A 516 31.86 8.69 13.25
CA GLU A 516 32.32 9.40 12.04
C GLU A 516 32.46 10.91 12.25
N THR A 517 31.44 11.55 12.82
CA THR A 517 31.39 13.02 12.94
C THR A 517 31.50 13.53 14.37
N GLU A 518 31.21 12.69 15.37
CA GLU A 518 31.09 13.08 16.78
C GLU A 518 30.10 14.25 17.00
N THR A 519 29.14 14.41 16.09
CA THR A 519 28.16 15.50 16.11
C THR A 519 26.72 15.00 16.25
N LYS A 520 25.87 15.91 16.72
CA LYS A 520 24.41 15.76 16.71
C LYS A 520 23.92 15.80 15.25
N VAL A 521 23.28 14.72 14.80
CA VAL A 521 22.75 14.57 13.43
C VAL A 521 21.35 15.19 13.35
N LEU A 522 20.47 14.82 14.28
CA LEU A 522 19.11 15.37 14.36
C LEU A 522 18.62 15.37 15.80
N SER A 523 17.61 16.20 16.08
CA SER A 523 16.87 16.21 17.34
C SER A 523 15.40 16.38 17.04
N PHE A 524 14.56 15.61 17.71
CA PHE A 524 13.11 15.71 17.57
C PHE A 524 12.40 15.39 18.89
N GLY A 525 11.23 15.99 19.08
CA GLY A 525 10.38 15.71 20.24
C GLY A 525 9.44 14.53 19.98
N ASN A 526 9.29 13.66 20.98
CA ASN A 526 8.30 12.57 20.94
C ASN A 526 6.85 13.08 21.04
N LYS A 527 6.64 14.37 21.37
CA LYS A 527 5.32 15.03 21.50
C LYS A 527 4.40 14.32 22.50
N ASN A 528 4.87 14.13 23.73
CA ASN A 528 4.03 13.56 24.79
C ASN A 528 3.16 14.65 25.45
N PRO A 529 2.09 14.25 26.17
CA PRO A 529 1.34 15.19 27.01
C PRO A 529 2.24 15.85 28.06
N PRO A 530 1.95 17.10 28.48
CA PRO A 530 2.76 17.78 29.48
C PRO A 530 2.77 16.99 30.80
N GLY A 531 3.97 16.76 31.34
CA GLY A 531 4.19 15.97 32.56
C GLY A 531 4.38 14.47 32.33
N SER A 532 4.25 13.99 31.10
CA SER A 532 4.73 12.67 30.69
C SER A 532 6.22 12.72 30.36
N ARG A 533 6.92 11.59 30.51
CA ARG A 533 8.32 11.43 30.11
C ARG A 533 8.56 10.14 29.33
N LEU A 534 9.59 10.14 28.49
CA LEU A 534 10.16 8.94 27.90
C LEU A 534 10.77 8.01 28.96
N THR A 535 10.44 6.72 28.86
CA THR A 535 10.89 5.70 29.83
C THR A 535 11.48 4.46 29.21
N SER A 536 11.21 4.19 27.93
CA SER A 536 11.81 3.07 27.22
C SER A 536 12.03 3.37 25.74
N LEU A 537 13.11 2.84 25.19
CA LEU A 537 13.45 2.89 23.77
C LEU A 537 13.86 1.49 23.31
N ASN A 538 13.41 1.04 22.14
CA ASN A 538 13.91 -0.19 21.50
C ASN A 538 13.95 -0.04 19.98
N TRP A 539 14.87 -0.74 19.34
CA TRP A 539 14.86 -0.93 17.89
C TRP A 539 13.97 -2.12 17.51
N ILE A 540 13.26 -1.97 16.40
CA ILE A 540 12.62 -3.08 15.67
C ILE A 540 13.28 -3.19 14.31
N ASN A 541 13.42 -4.41 13.78
CA ASN A 541 14.01 -4.69 12.47
C ASN A 541 15.46 -4.23 12.34
N GLU A 542 16.25 -4.45 13.40
CA GLU A 542 17.63 -3.97 13.51
C GLU A 542 18.52 -4.26 12.29
N ALA A 543 18.32 -5.41 11.63
CA ALA A 543 19.15 -5.86 10.51
C ALA A 543 18.78 -5.23 9.15
N GLU A 544 17.57 -4.71 9.03
CA GLU A 544 16.97 -4.20 7.78
C GLU A 544 16.70 -2.69 7.90
N GLU A 545 15.45 -2.26 7.64
CA GLU A 545 14.97 -0.92 7.92
C GLU A 545 14.59 -0.79 9.41
N SER A 546 15.57 -0.36 10.22
CA SER A 546 15.38 -0.17 11.65
C SER A 546 14.30 0.87 11.95
N LEU A 547 13.36 0.50 12.80
CA LEU A 547 12.31 1.35 13.33
C LEU A 547 12.56 1.64 14.81
N LEU A 548 12.41 2.90 15.21
CA LEU A 548 12.56 3.29 16.61
C LEU A 548 11.22 3.22 17.33
N THR A 549 11.17 2.52 18.45
CA THR A 549 10.03 2.53 19.36
C THR A 549 10.31 3.40 20.57
N CYS A 550 9.36 4.27 20.90
CA CYS A 550 9.42 5.19 22.03
C CYS A 550 8.25 4.91 22.98
N GLY A 551 8.58 4.50 24.19
CA GLY A 551 7.64 4.25 25.27
C GLY A 551 7.62 5.38 26.27
N SER A 552 6.44 5.94 26.51
CA SER A 552 6.19 7.05 27.42
C SER A 552 5.48 6.56 28.69
N ASP A 553 5.69 7.22 29.82
CA ASP A 553 5.08 6.85 31.11
C ASP A 553 3.55 7.02 31.16
N ASP A 554 2.94 7.62 30.13
CA ASP A 554 1.50 7.66 29.88
C ASP A 554 0.94 6.34 29.32
N GLY A 555 1.83 5.35 29.09
CA GLY A 555 1.47 4.04 28.55
C GLY A 555 1.31 4.00 27.04
N VAL A 556 1.73 5.04 26.32
CA VAL A 556 1.71 5.11 24.86
C VAL A 556 3.04 4.63 24.29
N ILE A 557 2.95 3.82 23.24
CA ILE A 557 4.08 3.43 22.39
C ILE A 557 3.94 4.12 21.05
N LYS A 558 5.00 4.83 20.63
CA LYS A 558 5.13 5.47 19.31
C LYS A 558 6.23 4.77 18.52
N ILE A 559 6.04 4.61 17.21
CA ILE A 559 6.99 3.95 16.30
C ILE A 559 7.36 4.94 15.19
N TYR A 560 8.65 5.19 15.03
CA TYR A 560 9.21 6.13 14.06
C TYR A 560 10.01 5.42 12.97
N HIS A 561 9.98 5.99 11.77
CA HIS A 561 10.75 5.59 10.60
C HIS A 561 11.63 6.74 10.09
N GLY A 562 12.63 6.40 9.28
CA GLY A 562 13.60 7.34 8.71
C GLY A 562 14.86 7.52 9.56
N LEU A 563 15.08 6.67 10.57
CA LEU A 563 16.24 6.68 11.46
C LEU A 563 17.17 5.46 11.24
N HIS A 564 17.09 4.83 10.06
CA HIS A 564 17.84 3.61 9.73
C HIS A 564 19.27 3.87 9.25
N SER A 565 19.64 5.13 8.98
CA SER A 565 20.98 5.51 8.50
C SER A 565 21.51 6.73 9.25
N PRO A 566 22.86 6.88 9.35
CA PRO A 566 23.48 8.05 9.97
C PRO A 566 23.27 9.35 9.18
N HIS A 567 22.72 9.27 7.97
CA HIS A 567 22.40 10.40 7.10
C HIS A 567 20.89 10.42 6.77
N PRO A 568 20.04 10.80 7.74
CA PRO A 568 18.59 10.84 7.57
C PRO A 568 18.15 11.81 6.46
N SER A 569 17.02 11.50 5.82
CA SER A 569 16.37 12.42 4.88
C SER A 569 15.76 13.64 5.59
N ILE A 570 15.56 14.74 4.87
CA ILE A 570 15.01 16.00 5.41
C ILE A 570 13.67 15.80 6.13
N ASP A 571 12.80 14.91 5.64
CA ASP A 571 11.48 14.67 6.24
C ASP A 571 11.48 13.70 7.45
N SER A 572 12.65 13.25 7.91
CA SER A 572 12.74 12.31 9.02
C SER A 572 12.86 13.03 10.37
N PRO A 573 12.33 12.44 11.47
CA PRO A 573 11.65 11.15 11.55
C PRO A 573 10.14 11.23 11.28
N LYS A 574 9.59 10.20 10.61
CA LYS A 574 8.14 10.07 10.34
C LYS A 574 7.50 9.12 11.35
N LEU A 575 6.41 9.56 12.00
CA LEU A 575 5.63 8.71 12.90
C LEU A 575 4.82 7.68 12.10
N LEU A 576 5.13 6.39 12.24
CA LEU A 576 4.42 5.30 11.58
C LEU A 576 3.21 4.80 12.36
N SER A 577 3.34 4.74 13.68
CA SER A 577 2.35 4.13 14.57
C SER A 577 2.35 4.79 15.93
N ALA A 578 1.17 4.89 16.53
CA ALA A 578 1.04 5.18 17.95
C ALA A 578 -0.15 4.40 18.51
N PHE A 579 0.05 3.72 19.63
CA PHE A 579 -1.02 3.03 20.33
C PHE A 579 -0.80 3.04 21.85
N VAL A 580 -1.91 3.03 22.59
CA VAL A 580 -1.90 2.91 24.05
C VAL A 580 -1.65 1.45 24.38
N ALA A 581 -0.46 1.13 24.87
CA ALA A 581 -0.03 -0.23 25.19
C ALA A 581 -0.47 -0.66 26.59
N VAL A 582 -0.42 0.27 27.55
CA VAL A 582 -0.84 0.05 28.94
C VAL A 582 -1.72 1.23 29.37
N PRO A 583 -3.06 1.13 29.23
CA PRO A 583 -3.97 2.24 29.52
C PRO A 583 -4.08 2.60 31.01
N ASP A 584 -3.57 1.73 31.88
CA ASP A 584 -3.65 1.87 33.33
C ASP A 584 -2.57 2.83 33.87
N LEU A 585 -1.60 3.21 33.04
CA LEU A 585 -0.53 4.15 33.39
C LEU A 585 -1.04 5.59 33.36
N VAL A 586 -0.67 6.35 34.40
CA VAL A 586 -1.02 7.76 34.55
C VAL A 586 0.28 8.59 34.58
N PRO A 587 0.40 9.62 33.71
CA PRO A 587 1.56 10.50 33.69
C PRO A 587 1.85 11.13 35.05
N GLY A 588 3.14 11.33 35.36
CA GLY A 588 3.56 12.04 36.58
C GLY A 588 3.49 11.21 37.88
N THR A 589 3.08 9.95 37.82
CA THR A 589 3.24 9.04 38.97
C THR A 589 4.73 8.76 39.21
N ARG A 590 5.20 8.90 40.46
CA ARG A 590 6.58 8.52 40.84
C ARG A 590 6.71 6.99 40.80
N GLY A 591 6.99 6.44 39.62
CA GLY A 591 7.20 5.02 39.36
C GLY A 591 8.15 4.79 38.18
N SER A 592 8.28 3.52 37.76
CA SER A 592 9.12 3.11 36.63
C SER A 592 8.64 3.64 35.28
N GLY A 593 7.37 4.04 35.17
CA GLY A 593 6.73 4.42 33.92
C GLY A 593 6.43 3.20 33.03
N LEU A 594 6.58 3.35 31.71
CA LEU A 594 6.34 2.27 30.75
C LEU A 594 7.65 1.53 30.47
N VAL A 595 7.68 0.24 30.79
CA VAL A 595 8.79 -0.64 30.45
C VAL A 595 8.38 -1.48 29.25
N MET A 596 9.27 -1.59 28.27
CA MET A 596 9.05 -2.34 27.03
C MET A 596 10.12 -3.43 26.86
N ASN A 597 9.73 -4.58 26.30
CA ASN A 597 10.64 -5.61 25.83
C ASN A 597 10.17 -6.15 24.49
N TRP A 598 11.05 -6.09 23.48
CA TRP A 598 10.75 -6.50 22.10
C TRP A 598 11.30 -7.90 21.82
N GLN A 599 10.49 -8.75 21.17
CA GLN A 599 10.92 -10.05 20.64
C GLN A 599 10.78 -10.06 19.12
N GLN A 600 11.89 -9.90 18.40
CA GLN A 600 11.93 -9.78 16.94
C GLN A 600 11.33 -11.00 16.23
N GLN A 601 11.77 -12.21 16.59
CA GLN A 601 11.32 -13.45 15.93
C GLN A 601 9.84 -13.77 16.19
N ALA A 602 9.35 -13.46 17.39
CA ALA A 602 7.95 -13.66 17.75
C ALA A 602 7.05 -12.52 17.24
N GLY A 603 7.61 -11.40 16.77
CA GLY A 603 6.87 -10.19 16.41
C GLY A 603 6.04 -9.63 17.58
N ALA A 604 6.47 -9.90 18.82
CA ALA A 604 5.71 -9.63 20.04
C ALA A 604 6.41 -8.55 20.88
N MET A 605 5.64 -7.57 21.32
CA MET A 605 6.08 -6.51 22.21
C MET A 605 5.40 -6.64 23.57
N TYR A 606 6.19 -6.83 24.62
CA TYR A 606 5.70 -6.86 25.99
C TYR A 606 5.83 -5.47 26.61
N ALA A 607 4.74 -5.02 27.22
CA ALA A 607 4.62 -3.70 27.83
C ALA A 607 4.06 -3.84 29.24
N GLY A 608 4.73 -3.22 30.20
CA GLY A 608 4.36 -3.22 31.61
C GLY A 608 4.81 -1.92 32.28
N GLY A 609 4.80 -1.87 33.61
CA GLY A 609 5.19 -0.67 34.32
C GLY A 609 4.54 -0.58 35.69
N ASN A 610 4.05 0.61 36.03
CA ASN A 610 3.19 0.83 37.18
C ASN A 610 1.73 0.35 36.94
N SER A 611 1.60 -0.92 36.52
CA SER A 611 0.33 -1.62 36.31
C SER A 611 0.45 -3.03 36.88
N SER A 612 -0.66 -3.56 37.39
CA SER A 612 -0.78 -4.95 37.85
C SER A 612 -0.87 -5.96 36.70
N MET A 613 -0.73 -5.49 35.46
CA MET A 613 -0.83 -6.29 34.25
C MET A 613 0.40 -6.13 33.35
N LEU A 614 0.94 -7.25 32.89
CA LEU A 614 1.89 -7.32 31.79
C LEU A 614 1.13 -7.63 30.49
N ARG A 615 1.20 -6.73 29.50
CA ARG A 615 0.47 -6.88 28.23
C ARG A 615 1.43 -7.27 27.11
N GLY A 616 1.04 -8.26 26.31
CA GLY A 616 1.74 -8.69 25.11
C GLY A 616 0.98 -8.26 23.85
N TRP A 617 1.67 -7.56 22.97
CA TRP A 617 1.15 -7.01 21.73
C TRP A 617 1.77 -7.73 20.55
N ASP A 618 0.94 -8.31 19.69
CA ASP A 618 1.40 -8.75 18.37
C ASP A 618 1.39 -7.53 17.44
N LEU A 619 2.59 -7.06 17.08
CA LEU A 619 2.75 -5.88 16.24
C LEU A 619 2.45 -6.18 14.76
N ARG A 620 2.37 -7.45 14.34
CA ARG A 620 1.95 -7.82 12.98
C ARG A 620 0.45 -7.62 12.79
N GLN A 621 -0.33 -7.87 13.84
CA GLN A 621 -1.78 -7.69 13.87
C GLN A 621 -2.23 -6.39 14.54
N GLU A 622 -1.31 -5.63 15.14
CA GLU A 622 -1.57 -4.47 16.02
C GLU A 622 -2.59 -4.77 17.14
N LYS A 623 -2.51 -5.98 17.70
CA LYS A 623 -3.49 -6.47 18.67
C LYS A 623 -2.83 -6.85 19.98
N CYS A 624 -3.43 -6.44 21.09
CA CYS A 624 -3.12 -6.99 22.40
C CYS A 624 -3.61 -8.43 22.44
N THR A 625 -2.67 -9.38 22.32
CA THR A 625 -2.95 -10.82 22.29
C THR A 625 -2.96 -11.41 23.70
N VAL A 626 -2.15 -10.85 24.59
CA VAL A 626 -1.90 -11.40 25.91
C VAL A 626 -2.05 -10.30 26.95
N ALA A 627 -2.66 -10.65 28.07
CA ALA A 627 -2.65 -9.84 29.28
C ALA A 627 -2.41 -10.80 30.47
N LEU A 628 -1.29 -10.64 31.17
CA LEU A 628 -0.84 -11.51 32.27
C LEU A 628 -0.86 -10.75 33.60
N PRO A 629 -1.58 -11.24 34.63
CA PRO A 629 -1.56 -10.62 35.94
C PRO A 629 -0.18 -10.77 36.59
N THR A 630 0.39 -9.66 37.08
CA THR A 630 1.72 -9.68 37.72
C THR A 630 1.71 -10.38 39.06
N GLN A 631 0.53 -10.51 39.70
CA GLN A 631 0.31 -11.03 41.07
C GLN A 631 1.03 -10.18 42.16
N THR A 632 1.26 -8.89 41.90
CA THR A 632 1.80 -7.91 42.84
C THR A 632 1.35 -6.51 42.46
N ASP A 633 1.23 -5.65 43.46
CA ASP A 633 0.93 -4.23 43.28
C ASP A 633 2.18 -3.39 43.02
N SER A 634 3.37 -4.00 43.13
CA SER A 634 4.62 -3.34 42.81
C SER A 634 4.79 -3.15 41.30
N CYS A 635 5.37 -2.01 40.90
CA CYS A 635 5.61 -1.72 39.49
C CYS A 635 6.70 -2.63 38.90
N ILE A 636 6.55 -2.97 37.62
CA ILE A 636 7.60 -3.59 36.81
C ILE A 636 8.64 -2.53 36.50
N THR A 637 9.90 -2.79 36.81
CA THR A 637 11.00 -1.83 36.70
C THR A 637 11.95 -2.16 35.56
N SER A 638 12.07 -3.44 35.21
CA SER A 638 12.89 -3.92 34.11
C SER A 638 12.34 -5.22 33.54
N MET A 639 12.61 -5.49 32.26
CA MET A 639 12.18 -6.71 31.59
C MET A 639 13.28 -7.24 30.67
N ALA A 640 13.40 -8.56 30.61
CA ALA A 640 14.29 -9.26 29.69
C ALA A 640 13.58 -10.49 29.12
N SER A 641 13.96 -10.87 27.91
CA SER A 641 13.54 -12.12 27.31
C SER A 641 14.66 -12.72 26.47
N ASP A 642 14.55 -14.01 26.18
CA ASP A 642 15.46 -14.73 25.30
C ASP A 642 14.75 -15.00 23.97
N GLU A 643 15.36 -14.59 22.85
CA GLU A 643 14.79 -14.81 21.52
C GLU A 643 14.62 -16.30 21.18
N SER A 644 15.43 -17.18 21.78
CA SER A 644 15.34 -18.63 21.54
C SER A 644 14.09 -19.27 22.13
N ILE A 645 13.44 -18.62 23.11
CA ILE A 645 12.25 -19.13 23.80
C ILE A 645 11.13 -18.09 23.70
N PRO A 646 10.39 -18.06 22.59
CA PRO A 646 9.32 -17.08 22.39
C PRO A 646 8.23 -17.24 23.45
N GLY A 647 7.70 -16.12 23.92
CA GLY A 647 6.63 -16.11 24.92
C GLY A 647 7.10 -16.11 26.37
N MET A 648 8.39 -16.32 26.64
CA MET A 648 8.94 -16.25 28.00
C MET A 648 9.53 -14.87 28.28
N VAL A 649 9.16 -14.27 29.42
CA VAL A 649 9.62 -12.93 29.82
C VAL A 649 9.97 -12.94 31.31
N VAL A 650 11.12 -12.40 31.67
CA VAL A 650 11.51 -12.18 33.06
C VAL A 650 11.32 -10.71 33.38
N ALA A 651 10.54 -10.40 34.41
CA ALA A 651 10.32 -9.03 34.86
C ALA A 651 10.83 -8.84 36.29
N GLY A 652 11.55 -7.74 36.51
CA GLY A 652 11.93 -7.26 37.84
C GLY A 652 10.95 -6.23 38.35
N PHE A 653 10.76 -6.24 39.68
CA PHE A 653 9.77 -5.41 40.36
C PHE A 653 10.42 -4.43 41.33
N GLY A 654 9.68 -3.37 41.67
CA GLY A 654 10.10 -2.35 42.64
C GLY A 654 10.23 -2.89 44.07
N ASP A 655 9.62 -4.04 44.37
CA ASP A 655 9.72 -4.74 45.66
C ASP A 655 10.96 -5.64 45.77
N GLY A 656 11.78 -5.72 44.72
CA GLY A 656 12.94 -6.61 44.64
C GLY A 656 12.62 -8.03 44.15
N THR A 657 11.34 -8.38 43.96
CA THR A 657 11.01 -9.68 43.38
C THR A 657 11.31 -9.72 41.89
N LEU A 658 11.70 -10.89 41.40
CA LEU A 658 11.81 -11.19 39.97
C LEU A 658 10.79 -12.27 39.65
N ARG A 659 10.08 -12.16 38.53
CA ARG A 659 9.08 -13.14 38.12
C ARG A 659 9.29 -13.56 36.68
N ILE A 660 9.15 -14.86 36.44
CA ILE A 660 9.21 -15.45 35.12
C ILE A 660 7.78 -15.67 34.63
N PHE A 661 7.44 -15.04 33.53
CA PHE A 661 6.15 -15.13 32.85
C PHE A 661 6.28 -16.02 31.62
N ASP A 662 5.27 -16.84 31.40
CA ASP A 662 5.08 -17.60 30.17
C ASP A 662 3.72 -17.21 29.55
N SER A 663 3.76 -16.49 28.44
CA SER A 663 2.57 -15.96 27.77
C SER A 663 1.73 -17.03 27.07
N ARG A 664 2.28 -18.23 26.89
CA ARG A 664 1.59 -19.39 26.29
C ARG A 664 0.70 -20.09 27.31
N SER A 665 0.96 -19.87 28.60
CA SER A 665 0.18 -20.43 29.68
C SER A 665 -1.10 -19.63 29.93
N ARG A 666 -2.11 -20.26 30.55
CA ARG A 666 -3.32 -19.55 30.98
C ARG A 666 -2.94 -18.38 31.91
N PRO A 667 -3.64 -17.22 31.83
CA PRO A 667 -3.31 -16.03 32.63
C PRO A 667 -3.14 -16.30 34.13
N ASP A 668 -3.99 -17.13 34.72
CA ASP A 668 -3.93 -17.49 36.15
C ASP A 668 -2.64 -18.22 36.58
N TYR A 669 -2.01 -18.93 35.63
CA TYR A 669 -0.79 -19.72 35.83
C TYR A 669 0.38 -19.21 34.97
N SER A 670 0.32 -17.94 34.59
CA SER A 670 1.31 -17.29 33.74
C SER A 670 2.63 -17.05 34.46
N VAL A 671 2.58 -16.75 35.77
CA VAL A 671 3.77 -16.68 36.63
C VAL A 671 4.26 -18.09 36.93
N LYS A 672 5.42 -18.46 36.38
CA LYS A 672 6.04 -19.79 36.55
C LYS A 672 6.92 -19.87 37.77
N THR A 673 7.65 -18.81 38.07
CA THR A 673 8.56 -18.76 39.22
C THR A 673 8.62 -17.33 39.76
N ILE A 674 8.78 -17.24 41.08
CA ILE A 674 9.03 -15.99 41.79
C ILE A 674 10.35 -16.12 42.56
N MET A 675 11.30 -15.24 42.28
CA MET A 675 12.62 -15.18 42.91
C MET A 675 12.66 -13.96 43.85
N ARG A 676 13.05 -14.16 45.11
CA ARG A 676 12.85 -13.17 46.20
C ARG A 676 14.13 -12.86 46.99
N GLU A 677 15.28 -12.87 46.33
CA GLU A 677 16.54 -12.58 47.05
C GLU A 677 16.93 -11.11 47.10
N HIS A 678 16.51 -10.28 46.14
CA HIS A 678 16.80 -8.85 46.22
C HIS A 678 15.87 -8.20 47.24
N ALA A 679 16.44 -7.28 48.04
CA ALA A 679 15.70 -6.60 49.10
C ALA A 679 14.97 -5.34 48.64
N SER A 680 15.25 -4.85 47.43
CA SER A 680 14.72 -3.58 46.93
C SER A 680 14.74 -3.52 45.40
N TRP A 681 14.26 -2.38 44.88
CA TRP A 681 14.07 -2.05 43.47
C TRP A 681 15.10 -2.68 42.54
N VAL A 682 14.63 -3.50 41.60
CA VAL A 682 15.47 -4.09 40.55
C VAL A 682 15.73 -3.02 39.48
N VAL A 683 16.97 -2.57 39.35
CA VAL A 683 17.39 -1.54 38.38
C VAL A 683 17.33 -2.09 36.97
N GLN A 684 17.90 -3.28 36.74
CA GLN A 684 17.90 -3.93 35.42
C GLN A 684 17.95 -5.44 35.55
N THR A 685 17.33 -6.11 34.57
CA THR A 685 17.29 -7.55 34.38
C THR A 685 17.82 -7.82 32.98
N HIS A 686 18.76 -8.74 32.79
CA HIS A 686 19.33 -9.10 31.49
C HIS A 686 19.57 -10.61 31.40
N ILE A 687 19.19 -11.22 30.27
CA ILE A 687 19.36 -12.65 30.02
C ILE A 687 20.47 -12.82 28.97
N TYR A 688 21.45 -13.67 29.25
CA TYR A 688 22.43 -14.08 28.26
C TYR A 688 21.81 -15.10 27.31
N ALA A 689 21.53 -14.67 26.09
CA ALA A 689 20.89 -15.49 25.06
C ALA A 689 21.58 -16.86 24.91
N GLY A 690 20.80 -17.94 25.02
CA GLY A 690 21.28 -19.32 24.88
C GLY A 690 22.12 -19.88 26.04
N ARG A 691 22.42 -19.10 27.09
CA ARG A 691 23.16 -19.57 28.28
C ARG A 691 22.27 -19.94 29.46
N ASN A 692 20.98 -19.59 29.42
CA ASN A 692 20.05 -19.69 30.55
C ASN A 692 20.54 -18.97 31.83
N GLU A 693 21.45 -18.01 31.66
CA GLU A 693 21.99 -17.20 32.75
C GLU A 693 21.29 -15.84 32.76
N LEU A 694 20.87 -15.41 33.94
CA LEU A 694 20.23 -14.13 34.16
C LEU A 694 21.07 -13.29 35.13
N LEU A 695 21.40 -12.06 34.73
CA LEU A 695 22.03 -11.06 35.58
C LEU A 695 20.98 -10.02 35.99
N THR A 696 20.95 -9.72 37.29
CA THR A 696 20.03 -8.74 37.86
C THR A 696 20.77 -7.84 38.82
N GLY A 697 20.40 -6.56 38.84
CA GLY A 697 20.94 -5.60 39.79
C GLY A 697 19.87 -4.88 40.56
N SER A 698 20.09 -4.69 41.86
CA SER A 698 19.23 -3.92 42.74
C SER A 698 19.82 -2.53 43.03
N VAL A 699 18.95 -1.58 43.35
CA VAL A 699 19.33 -0.22 43.78
C VAL A 699 20.25 -0.23 44.99
N THR A 700 20.26 -1.31 45.79
CA THR A 700 21.17 -1.48 46.93
C THR A 700 22.65 -1.57 46.53
N GLY A 701 22.95 -1.81 45.26
CA GLY A 701 24.31 -2.08 44.77
C GLY A 701 24.66 -3.56 44.71
N GLU A 702 23.72 -4.45 45.05
CA GLU A 702 23.86 -5.89 44.89
C GLU A 702 23.53 -6.34 43.47
N LEU A 703 24.40 -7.18 42.93
CA LEU A 703 24.22 -7.90 41.69
C LEU A 703 24.03 -9.39 41.99
N LYS A 704 23.07 -10.02 41.34
CA LYS A 704 22.79 -11.46 41.49
C LYS A 704 22.74 -12.14 40.13
N PHE A 705 23.40 -13.29 40.07
CA PHE A 705 23.47 -14.18 38.93
C PHE A 705 22.55 -15.36 39.18
N TRP A 706 21.71 -15.70 38.21
CA TRP A 706 20.72 -16.75 38.31
C TRP A 706 20.86 -17.74 37.16
N ASP A 707 20.60 -19.01 37.43
CA ASP A 707 20.36 -20.02 36.41
C ASP A 707 18.84 -20.19 36.25
N LEU A 708 18.30 -19.86 35.07
CA LEU A 708 16.87 -19.92 34.79
C LEU A 708 16.31 -21.35 34.86
N ARG A 709 17.16 -22.39 34.80
CA ARG A 709 16.76 -23.79 35.00
C ARG A 709 16.57 -24.12 36.49
N TYR A 710 17.28 -23.41 37.37
CA TYR A 710 17.22 -23.58 38.82
C TYR A 710 16.99 -22.25 39.55
N PRO A 711 15.89 -21.53 39.27
CA PRO A 711 15.67 -20.14 39.65
C PRO A 711 15.37 -19.90 41.14
N LYS A 712 15.49 -20.91 42.01
CA LYS A 712 15.13 -20.78 43.43
C LYS A 712 16.09 -19.89 44.20
N ASN A 713 17.39 -20.04 43.93
CA ASN A 713 18.46 -19.30 44.59
C ASN A 713 19.41 -18.73 43.54
N SER A 714 20.06 -17.62 43.86
CA SER A 714 21.13 -17.08 43.02
C SER A 714 22.34 -18.01 43.06
N VAL A 715 22.97 -18.18 41.90
CA VAL A 715 24.23 -18.93 41.76
C VAL A 715 25.37 -18.16 42.41
N LYS A 716 25.33 -16.83 42.29
CA LYS A 716 26.34 -15.93 42.80
C LYS A 716 25.73 -14.57 43.15
N SER A 717 26.26 -13.94 44.19
CA SER A 717 26.00 -12.56 44.54
C SER A 717 27.29 -11.76 44.58
N LEU A 718 27.25 -10.52 44.10
CA LEU A 718 28.37 -9.59 44.03
C LEU A 718 27.91 -8.21 44.50
N GLU A 719 28.61 -7.61 45.45
CA GLU A 719 28.36 -6.23 45.88
C GLU A 719 29.20 -5.28 45.02
N ALA A 720 28.55 -4.58 44.08
CA ALA A 720 29.25 -3.66 43.18
C ALA A 720 29.52 -2.31 43.85
N HIS A 721 28.52 -1.78 44.56
CA HIS A 721 28.58 -0.46 45.19
C HIS A 721 28.01 -0.51 46.60
N ARG A 722 28.57 0.31 47.50
CA ARG A 722 28.00 0.57 48.84
C ARG A 722 26.98 1.72 48.83
N SER A 723 26.95 2.46 47.74
CA SER A 723 26.03 3.55 47.46
C SER A 723 24.97 3.09 46.47
N PRO A 724 23.81 3.78 46.40
CA PRO A 724 22.75 3.40 45.47
C PRO A 724 23.25 3.24 44.04
N MET A 725 22.91 2.11 43.44
CA MET A 725 23.16 1.83 42.03
C MET A 725 22.03 2.46 41.22
N THR A 726 22.39 3.30 40.25
CA THR A 726 21.44 4.06 39.43
C THR A 726 21.23 3.45 38.06
N ALA A 727 22.24 2.76 37.52
CA ALA A 727 22.19 2.14 36.20
C ALA A 727 22.99 0.84 36.17
N LEU A 728 22.53 -0.12 35.35
CA LEU A 728 23.24 -1.36 35.07
C LEU A 728 23.12 -1.64 33.56
N ALA A 729 24.25 -1.76 32.88
CA ALA A 729 24.31 -2.17 31.48
C ALA A 729 25.05 -3.50 31.37
N VAL A 730 24.57 -4.39 30.52
CA VAL A 730 25.18 -5.69 30.27
C VAL A 730 25.43 -5.81 28.78
N HIS A 731 26.57 -6.37 28.38
CA HIS A 731 26.87 -6.61 26.98
C HIS A 731 26.28 -7.96 26.56
N ASP A 732 25.64 -8.02 25.38
CA ASP A 732 24.89 -9.22 24.95
C ASP A 732 25.80 -10.44 24.67
N TYR A 733 26.93 -10.22 24.00
CA TYR A 733 27.87 -11.29 23.64
C TYR A 733 29.10 -11.38 24.55
N ALA A 734 29.66 -10.23 24.94
CA ALA A 734 30.84 -10.18 25.80
C ALA A 734 30.46 -10.43 27.26
N PRO A 735 31.25 -11.23 28.00
CA PRO A 735 30.98 -11.54 29.40
C PRO A 735 31.36 -10.37 30.32
N ILE A 736 30.83 -9.18 30.04
CA ILE A 736 31.12 -7.94 30.77
C ILE A 736 29.82 -7.19 31.07
N PHE A 737 29.83 -6.45 32.17
CA PHE A 737 28.74 -5.57 32.56
C PHE A 737 29.29 -4.35 33.30
N ALA A 738 28.53 -3.26 33.30
CA ALA A 738 28.90 -1.99 33.88
C ALA A 738 27.79 -1.54 34.84
N SER A 739 28.18 -1.06 36.01
CA SER A 739 27.28 -0.56 37.04
C SER A 739 27.61 0.89 37.36
N GLY A 740 26.61 1.75 37.29
CA GLY A 740 26.70 3.17 37.62
C GLY A 740 26.16 3.43 39.01
N SER A 741 26.82 4.32 39.76
CA SER A 741 26.37 4.76 41.07
C SER A 741 26.10 6.26 41.09
N HIS A 742 25.22 6.65 42.02
CA HIS A 742 24.95 8.05 42.34
C HIS A 742 26.22 8.83 42.74
N ASN A 743 27.24 8.15 43.26
CA ASN A 743 28.52 8.77 43.66
C ASN A 743 29.52 8.93 42.49
N GLN A 744 29.04 9.11 41.25
CA GLN A 744 29.87 9.35 40.05
C GLN A 744 30.85 8.22 39.70
N PHE A 745 30.62 7.01 40.22
CA PHE A 745 31.42 5.83 39.93
C PHE A 745 30.74 4.97 38.88
N ILE A 746 31.48 4.60 37.84
CA ILE A 746 31.12 3.52 36.93
C ILE A 746 32.14 2.41 37.11
N LYS A 747 31.67 1.24 37.52
CA LYS A 747 32.51 0.04 37.66
C LYS A 747 32.16 -0.94 36.57
N VAL A 748 33.17 -1.39 35.83
CA VAL A 748 33.04 -2.42 34.81
C VAL A 748 33.60 -3.71 35.36
N PHE A 749 32.84 -4.78 35.21
CA PHE A 749 33.16 -6.10 35.72
C PHE A 749 33.10 -7.13 34.59
N ARG A 750 33.83 -8.22 34.79
CA ARG A 750 33.67 -9.45 34.01
C ARG A 750 32.61 -10.34 34.67
N SER A 751 32.04 -11.27 33.92
CA SER A 751 31.00 -12.22 34.38
C SER A 751 31.42 -13.05 35.59
N ASP A 752 32.72 -13.27 35.78
CA ASP A 752 33.31 -13.94 36.94
C ASP A 752 33.45 -13.03 38.17
N GLY A 753 32.94 -11.79 38.11
CA GLY A 753 32.93 -10.81 39.20
C GLY A 753 34.24 -10.06 39.40
N GLU A 754 35.26 -10.27 38.56
CA GLU A 754 36.46 -9.44 38.58
C GLU A 754 36.14 -8.01 38.13
N GLN A 755 36.63 -7.00 38.86
CA GLN A 755 36.50 -5.60 38.46
C GLN A 755 37.59 -5.28 37.43
N LEU A 756 37.18 -5.01 36.19
CA LEU A 756 38.08 -4.70 35.07
C LEU A 756 38.50 -3.23 35.06
N ALA A 757 37.54 -2.33 35.28
CA ALA A 757 37.78 -0.89 35.21
C ALA A 757 36.96 -0.11 36.23
N LEU A 758 37.52 1.02 36.66
CA LEU A 758 36.85 2.02 37.48
C LEU A 758 36.94 3.36 36.76
N ILE A 759 35.82 3.85 36.28
CA ILE A 759 35.70 5.19 35.70
C ILE A 759 35.13 6.08 36.80
N ARG A 760 35.86 7.16 37.10
CA ARG A 760 35.52 8.12 38.14
C ARG A 760 35.64 9.52 37.55
N TYR A 761 34.61 10.32 37.73
CA TYR A 761 34.64 11.73 37.38
C TYR A 761 34.82 12.53 38.67
N HIS A 762 35.99 13.12 38.91
CA HIS A 762 36.19 14.01 40.07
C HIS A 762 37.10 15.21 39.74
N GLU A 763 36.87 16.25 40.53
CA GLU A 763 37.21 17.67 40.39
C GLU A 763 38.69 18.01 40.18
N GLY A 764 39.03 18.47 38.98
CA GLY A 764 40.06 19.48 38.79
C GLY A 764 39.40 20.85 38.57
N PHE A 765 40.05 21.94 38.95
CA PHE A 765 39.57 23.32 38.71
C PHE A 765 39.34 23.64 37.21
N LEU A 766 39.81 22.76 36.32
CA LEU A 766 39.73 22.85 34.86
C LEU A 766 39.02 21.64 34.20
N GLY A 767 38.49 20.69 34.97
CA GLY A 767 37.77 19.52 34.44
C GLY A 767 36.26 19.76 34.41
N GLU A 768 35.60 19.35 33.33
CA GLU A 768 34.13 19.38 33.25
C GLU A 768 33.55 18.52 34.39
N ARG A 769 32.67 19.13 35.19
CA ARG A 769 32.03 18.49 36.34
C ARG A 769 30.92 17.57 35.85
N ILE A 770 31.24 16.29 35.66
CA ILE A 770 30.24 15.30 35.27
C ILE A 770 29.40 14.90 36.50
N GLY A 771 28.08 15.01 36.39
CA GLY A 771 27.11 14.70 37.43
C GLY A 771 27.02 13.20 37.78
N PRO A 772 26.21 12.84 38.79
CA PRO A 772 25.80 11.46 39.05
C PRO A 772 25.38 10.71 37.78
N VAL A 773 25.68 9.41 37.69
CA VAL A 773 25.33 8.59 36.51
C VAL A 773 23.82 8.35 36.51
N SER A 774 23.14 8.68 35.41
CA SER A 774 21.70 8.47 35.24
C SER A 774 21.40 7.18 34.46
N CYS A 775 22.14 6.91 33.39
CA CYS A 775 21.90 5.78 32.50
C CYS A 775 23.21 5.26 31.89
N LEU A 776 23.23 3.97 31.55
CA LEU A 776 24.35 3.29 30.92
C LEU A 776 23.81 2.41 29.79
N ALA A 777 24.53 2.32 28.68
CA ALA A 777 24.21 1.40 27.59
C ALA A 777 25.48 0.83 26.97
N PHE A 778 25.52 -0.49 26.77
CA PHE A 778 26.53 -1.10 25.90
C PHE A 778 26.03 -1.11 24.46
N HIS A 779 26.95 -1.01 23.52
CA HIS A 779 26.64 -1.30 22.14
C HIS A 779 26.40 -2.83 21.98
N PRO A 780 25.36 -3.28 21.27
CA PRO A 780 24.97 -4.70 21.25
C PRO A 780 26.08 -5.66 20.76
N ARG A 781 26.85 -5.23 19.74
CA ARG A 781 27.92 -6.05 19.12
C ARG A 781 29.36 -5.62 19.38
N ARG A 782 29.60 -4.32 19.56
CA ARG A 782 30.93 -3.73 19.67
C ARG A 782 31.18 -3.31 21.12
N LEU A 783 32.44 -3.26 21.53
CA LEU A 783 32.83 -2.90 22.90
C LEU A 783 32.82 -1.37 23.11
N PHE A 784 31.64 -0.76 22.98
CA PHE A 784 31.38 0.61 23.38
C PHE A 784 30.48 0.66 24.60
N LEU A 785 30.80 1.57 25.51
CA LEU A 785 29.97 1.90 26.67
C LEU A 785 29.61 3.39 26.61
N ALA A 786 28.33 3.71 26.51
CA ALA A 786 27.84 5.07 26.69
C ALA A 786 27.39 5.26 28.14
N ALA A 787 27.75 6.42 28.70
CA ALA A 787 27.36 6.84 30.03
C ALA A 787 26.73 8.23 29.98
N GLY A 788 25.48 8.31 30.44
CA GLY A 788 24.75 9.55 30.63
C GLY A 788 24.79 9.94 32.10
N ALA A 789 25.03 11.22 32.36
CA ALA A 789 24.96 11.77 33.70
C ALA A 789 23.69 12.62 33.87
N THR A 790 23.45 13.08 35.10
CA THR A 790 22.39 14.04 35.44
C THR A 790 22.68 15.46 34.95
N ASP A 791 23.62 15.61 34.02
CA ASP A 791 23.93 16.84 33.32
C ASP A 791 23.69 16.64 31.82
N SER A 792 24.11 17.61 31.02
CA SER A 792 23.97 17.57 29.57
C SER A 792 25.00 16.67 28.86
N VAL A 793 25.89 16.02 29.62
CA VAL A 793 27.07 15.31 29.08
C VAL A 793 26.80 13.82 28.92
N VAL A 794 27.13 13.30 27.74
CA VAL A 794 27.16 11.88 27.42
C VAL A 794 28.57 11.48 27.01
N ALA A 795 29.20 10.61 27.80
CA ALA A 795 30.53 10.10 27.50
C ALA A 795 30.44 8.73 26.82
N VAL A 796 31.19 8.54 25.73
CA VAL A 796 31.32 7.27 25.03
C VAL A 796 32.73 6.73 25.24
N TYR A 797 32.81 5.49 25.73
CA TYR A 797 34.04 4.76 25.99
C TYR A 797 34.22 3.65 24.97
N SER A 798 35.44 3.44 24.51
CA SER A 798 35.83 2.31 23.66
C SER A 798 37.06 1.60 24.23
N SER A 799 37.21 0.32 23.88
CA SER A 799 38.48 -0.37 24.08
C SER A 799 39.41 -0.06 22.91
N ASP A 800 40.62 0.40 23.20
CA ASP A 800 41.67 0.56 22.19
C ASP A 800 42.23 -0.82 21.85
N ASN A 801 41.73 -1.48 20.80
CA ASN A 801 42.42 -2.58 20.12
C ASN A 801 42.06 -2.59 18.64
#